data_AF-A0A950S652-F1
#
_entry.id   AF-A0A950S652-F1
#
_cell.length_a   1.000
_cell.length_b   1.000
_cell.length_c   1.000
_cell.angle_alpha   90.00
_cell.angle_beta   90.00
_cell.angle_gamma   90.00
#
_symmetry.space_group_name_H-M   'P 1'
#
loop_
_entity.id
_entity.type
_entity.pdbx_description
1 polymer ?
#
loop_
_entity_poly.entity_id
_entity_poly.type
_entity_poly.pdbx_seq_one_letter_code
_entity_poly.pdbx_strand_id
1 'polypeptide(L)'
;MRKLALSILILVILVIGGLVACSRVNELKSGHVKDEAMLAGRDADSLRGADEDYYADMDYGLTKNPEGIRASLDPYLPGISAAEAVKRVAIGRNNWVVWTAGNDRIWDVLSVKSLGNLDLLKTISSHPSLTNKRSNRWSYLGLVNEPCFRQATGPRADRYGLWLDERVEGPGCGPDPFENETKYPGVKYGARGKNIPAGSYYGYATGVVGLRLFPNPNFDEAAQKRWDPVRYYTDKSYYNDANLVKPFRVGMSCGFCHVGPNPSNPPADPENPTWANLNSNPGAQYFWIERIFMFDQDQGSFIWQLFHTSRPGALDTSLVSSDEINNPRTMNAIYNLGARLEIGRKWGAEQLAGGSADNHQFNDYVPAGTPLTKVYDPATKVAFTTHVLKDGSDSVGALGALNRVYLNIGLFSEEWLLHFIPMIGGAHVSPIKIADAEKNSSYWRANVAQTPNTALFFLATAKPDYLKVAPGGTAYMEDDLVPQGKQVFAERCARCHSSKLPENVFNTYFKAGCIGPNYLKCWDDYWAYTKTAEFKTAMKQIVNAPDFLDNNYLSNEVRVPVTLMETNACSPLATNAIRDNIWDNFSSESYKNLPSVGKVMVHDPFTGAPSWYEMPGGGRGFTRPASLISLWSTAPFLQNNSVGEFQESGSVKDRMSSFDDGIKQMLWPETRKGNGTFATKSGKSLPGWIDKTTQRSYVIVAKGYIPLLLKPLADADGIKIGPIPEGTPVNLLTNIDLSQETSVVRLLLNIKHKLAELPAGASDDEARKVFAPLVPDLLGVSKCKDFVINKGHYFGTDYLPASEGEPGLSDSDKKALIAFLKTF
;
A
#
# COMPACT_ATOMS: atom_id res chain seq x y z
N MET A 1 -19.96 31.43 18.18
CA MET A 1 -19.98 32.10 16.86
C MET A 1 -18.70 32.89 16.55
N ARG A 2 -18.31 33.94 17.30
CA ARG A 2 -17.06 34.70 17.03
C ARG A 2 -15.77 33.85 17.06
N LYS A 3 -15.64 32.89 18.00
CA LYS A 3 -14.49 31.98 18.08
C LYS A 3 -14.41 31.01 16.88
N LEU A 4 -15.54 30.45 16.43
CA LEU A 4 -15.62 29.55 15.28
C LEU A 4 -15.28 30.27 13.95
N ALA A 5 -15.81 31.48 13.75
CA ALA A 5 -15.50 32.30 12.58
C ALA A 5 -14.02 32.70 12.52
N LEU A 6 -13.35 32.83 13.67
CA LEU A 6 -11.93 33.11 13.79
C LEU A 6 -11.09 31.84 13.54
N SER A 7 -11.50 30.67 14.05
CA SER A 7 -10.85 29.39 13.77
C SER A 7 -10.87 29.02 12.29
N ILE A 8 -11.96 29.31 11.57
CA ILE A 8 -12.06 29.03 10.13
C ILE A 8 -11.31 30.09 9.31
N LEU A 9 -11.32 31.37 9.73
CA LEU A 9 -10.43 32.37 9.14
C LEU A 9 -8.97 31.91 9.24
N ILE A 10 -8.61 31.25 10.34
CA ILE A 10 -7.26 30.73 10.49
C ILE A 10 -7.05 29.42 9.75
N LEU A 11 -8.02 28.50 9.66
CA LEU A 11 -7.90 27.36 8.75
C LEU A 11 -7.66 27.86 7.32
N VAL A 12 -8.37 28.91 6.89
CA VAL A 12 -8.13 29.62 5.63
C VAL A 12 -6.73 30.23 5.60
N ILE A 13 -6.24 30.88 6.67
CA ILE A 13 -4.86 31.41 6.76
C ILE A 13 -3.80 30.30 6.89
N LEU A 14 -4.11 29.08 7.33
CA LEU A 14 -3.19 27.95 7.42
C LEU A 14 -3.17 27.15 6.12
N VAL A 15 -4.31 27.06 5.43
CA VAL A 15 -4.38 26.57 4.05
C VAL A 15 -3.65 27.59 3.17
N ILE A 16 -4.05 28.86 3.14
CA ILE A 16 -3.35 29.95 2.40
C ILE A 16 -1.91 30.13 2.90
N GLY A 17 -1.65 30.02 4.19
CA GLY A 17 -0.33 30.14 4.78
C GLY A 17 0.54 28.91 4.52
N GLY A 18 -0.02 27.72 4.36
CA GLY A 18 0.66 26.53 3.86
C GLY A 18 0.96 26.65 2.37
N LEU A 19 0.00 27.18 1.59
CA LEU A 19 0.15 27.53 0.18
C LEU A 19 1.29 28.56 -0.03
N VAL A 20 1.44 29.53 0.88
CA VAL A 20 2.48 30.59 0.78
C VAL A 20 3.79 30.23 1.50
N ALA A 21 3.77 29.58 2.67
CA ALA A 21 4.94 29.35 3.52
C ALA A 21 5.83 28.18 3.06
N CYS A 22 5.28 27.20 2.33
CA CYS A 22 6.11 26.19 1.66
C CYS A 22 7.14 26.81 0.69
N SER A 23 6.91 28.05 0.21
CA SER A 23 7.86 28.76 -0.64
C SER A 23 8.92 29.59 0.11
N ARG A 24 8.79 29.83 1.42
CA ARG A 24 9.62 30.83 2.13
C ARG A 24 10.16 30.48 3.52
N VAL A 25 9.79 29.34 4.14
CA VAL A 25 10.13 29.08 5.56
C VAL A 25 10.90 27.78 5.82
N ASN A 26 11.26 26.99 4.80
CA ASN A 26 12.23 25.91 5.03
C ASN A 26 13.66 26.49 4.99
N GLU A 27 14.32 26.54 6.14
CA GLU A 27 15.79 26.74 6.20
C GLU A 27 16.53 25.66 5.41
N LEU A 28 15.92 24.48 5.27
CA LEU A 28 16.44 23.35 4.50
C LEU A 28 16.03 23.44 3.03
N LYS A 29 17.02 23.43 2.14
CA LYS A 29 16.83 23.44 0.69
C LYS A 29 16.89 22.00 0.15
N SER A 30 15.84 21.59 -0.58
CA SER A 30 15.81 20.31 -1.31
C SER A 30 17.08 20.11 -2.16
N GLY A 31 17.58 18.89 -2.20
CA GLY A 31 18.81 18.45 -2.86
C GLY A 31 20.10 18.76 -2.09
N HIS A 32 19.99 19.33 -0.88
CA HIS A 32 21.14 19.75 -0.06
C HIS A 32 21.14 19.15 1.35
N VAL A 33 20.06 18.47 1.77
CA VAL A 33 19.99 17.81 3.08
C VAL A 33 20.64 16.44 3.02
N LYS A 34 21.24 16.02 4.12
CA LYS A 34 21.89 14.71 4.28
C LYS A 34 21.10 13.88 5.29
N ASP A 35 21.12 12.56 5.11
CA ASP A 35 20.55 11.65 6.12
C ASP A 35 21.39 11.58 7.40
N GLU A 36 20.79 11.09 8.49
CA GLU A 36 21.47 10.96 9.80
C GLU A 36 22.77 10.12 9.73
N ALA A 37 22.85 9.11 8.86
CA ALA A 37 24.05 8.29 8.69
C ALA A 37 25.20 9.09 8.08
N MET A 38 24.94 9.86 7.01
CA MET A 38 25.95 10.68 6.37
C MET A 38 26.39 11.85 7.26
N LEU A 39 25.47 12.44 8.05
CA LEU A 39 25.80 13.44 9.07
C LEU A 39 26.68 12.87 10.19
N ALA A 40 26.52 11.59 10.52
CA ALA A 40 27.36 10.86 11.46
C ALA A 40 28.71 10.38 10.85
N GLY A 41 29.00 10.75 9.59
CA GLY A 41 30.23 10.34 8.90
C GLY A 41 30.26 8.87 8.50
N ARG A 42 29.10 8.22 8.36
CA ARG A 42 28.98 6.84 7.88
C ARG A 42 28.66 6.79 6.40
N ASP A 43 29.40 5.97 5.68
CA ASP A 43 29.14 5.64 4.28
C ASP A 43 28.19 4.44 4.15
N ALA A 44 27.78 4.17 2.90
CA ALA A 44 26.90 3.05 2.57
C ALA A 44 27.56 1.68 2.80
N ASP A 45 28.87 1.55 2.57
CA ASP A 45 29.62 0.30 2.73
C ASP A 45 29.70 -0.16 4.19
N SER A 46 29.52 0.77 5.13
CA SER A 46 29.38 0.51 6.57
C SER A 46 27.98 0.05 7.01
N LEU A 47 27.00 0.02 6.10
CA LEU A 47 25.60 -0.35 6.33
C LEU A 47 25.24 -1.60 5.51
N ARG A 48 25.93 -2.70 5.80
CA ARG A 48 25.84 -3.94 5.02
C ARG A 48 24.55 -4.70 5.33
N GLY A 49 24.05 -5.41 4.31
CA GLY A 49 22.95 -6.36 4.47
C GLY A 49 23.30 -7.53 5.38
N ALA A 50 22.36 -7.88 6.26
CA ALA A 50 22.50 -8.96 7.20
C ALA A 50 22.47 -10.33 6.49
N ASP A 51 23.48 -11.15 6.74
CA ASP A 51 23.68 -12.44 6.07
C ASP A 51 23.30 -13.66 6.94
N GLU A 52 22.73 -13.44 8.12
CA GLU A 52 22.18 -14.52 8.94
C GLU A 52 20.93 -15.12 8.30
N ASP A 53 20.86 -16.44 8.21
CA ASP A 53 19.66 -17.16 7.78
C ASP A 53 18.62 -17.28 8.93
N TYR A 54 18.34 -16.19 9.64
CA TYR A 54 17.52 -16.18 10.87
C TYR A 54 16.07 -16.61 10.60
N TYR A 55 15.50 -16.13 9.49
CA TYR A 55 14.13 -16.45 9.07
C TYR A 55 14.05 -17.76 8.25
N ALA A 56 15.01 -18.69 8.40
CA ALA A 56 15.15 -19.89 7.56
C ALA A 56 13.88 -20.75 7.47
N ASP A 57 12.97 -20.66 8.44
CA ASP A 57 11.71 -21.42 8.47
C ASP A 57 10.58 -20.76 7.68
N MET A 58 10.64 -19.43 7.47
CA MET A 58 9.66 -18.70 6.67
C MET A 58 9.74 -19.11 5.21
N ASP A 59 8.69 -18.75 4.44
CA ASP A 59 8.66 -18.92 2.98
C ASP A 59 8.97 -20.38 2.59
N TYR A 60 8.31 -21.32 3.27
CA TYR A 60 8.41 -22.78 3.12
C TYR A 60 9.75 -23.41 3.49
N GLY A 61 10.59 -22.70 4.24
CA GLY A 61 11.87 -23.26 4.65
C GLY A 61 12.86 -23.40 3.49
N LEU A 62 12.67 -22.68 2.38
CA LEU A 62 13.36 -22.97 1.11
C LEU A 62 14.89 -22.88 1.23
N THR A 63 15.43 -22.00 2.08
CA THR A 63 16.88 -21.88 2.29
C THR A 63 17.51 -23.09 2.97
N LYS A 64 16.70 -23.97 3.61
CA LYS A 64 17.15 -25.26 4.14
C LYS A 64 17.47 -26.30 3.06
N ASN A 65 17.14 -26.02 1.81
CA ASN A 65 17.53 -26.82 0.65
C ASN A 65 18.47 -26.01 -0.27
N PRO A 66 19.79 -25.98 0.01
CA PRO A 66 20.74 -25.16 -0.75
C PRO A 66 20.76 -25.46 -2.26
N GLU A 67 20.69 -26.74 -2.64
CA GLU A 67 20.65 -27.13 -4.05
C GLU A 67 19.35 -26.71 -4.73
N GLY A 68 18.22 -26.76 -4.01
CA GLY A 68 16.93 -26.25 -4.51
C GLY A 68 16.97 -24.76 -4.81
N ILE A 69 17.54 -23.96 -3.89
CA ILE A 69 17.73 -22.51 -4.09
C ILE A 69 18.67 -22.25 -5.27
N ARG A 70 19.81 -22.96 -5.34
CA ARG A 70 20.73 -22.86 -6.47
C ARG A 70 20.01 -23.13 -7.79
N ALA A 71 19.25 -24.23 -7.87
CA ALA A 71 18.53 -24.61 -9.08
C ALA A 71 17.45 -23.60 -9.48
N SER A 72 16.79 -22.94 -8.51
CA SER A 72 15.83 -21.86 -8.80
C SER A 72 16.49 -20.58 -9.33
N LEU A 73 17.75 -20.31 -8.95
CA LEU A 73 18.48 -19.11 -9.39
C LEU A 73 19.38 -19.32 -10.62
N ASP A 74 19.81 -20.55 -10.90
CA ASP A 74 20.68 -20.88 -12.03
C ASP A 74 20.17 -20.37 -13.39
N PRO A 75 18.85 -20.40 -13.70
CA PRO A 75 18.32 -19.80 -14.93
C PRO A 75 18.55 -18.30 -15.05
N TYR A 76 18.79 -17.59 -13.95
CA TYR A 76 18.97 -16.13 -13.90
C TYR A 76 20.43 -15.73 -13.65
N LEU A 77 21.17 -16.55 -12.90
CA LEU A 77 22.58 -16.39 -12.55
C LEU A 77 23.35 -17.72 -12.77
N PRO A 78 23.66 -18.08 -14.02
CA PRO A 78 24.35 -19.33 -14.32
C PRO A 78 25.68 -19.44 -13.57
N GLY A 79 25.92 -20.60 -12.95
CA GLY A 79 27.19 -20.88 -12.23
C GLY A 79 27.25 -20.37 -10.79
N ILE A 80 26.13 -19.85 -10.24
CA ILE A 80 26.04 -19.56 -8.81
C ILE A 80 26.19 -20.85 -7.99
N SER A 81 27.00 -20.82 -6.92
CA SER A 81 27.13 -21.95 -6.00
C SER A 81 25.94 -22.02 -5.04
N ALA A 82 25.65 -23.20 -4.48
CA ALA A 82 24.56 -23.35 -3.51
C ALA A 82 24.77 -22.49 -2.26
N ALA A 83 26.01 -22.37 -1.78
CA ALA A 83 26.34 -21.52 -0.63
C ALA A 83 26.08 -20.04 -0.92
N GLU A 84 26.49 -19.54 -2.09
CA GLU A 84 26.26 -18.15 -2.47
C GLU A 84 24.78 -17.87 -2.72
N ALA A 85 24.06 -18.82 -3.32
CA ALA A 85 22.63 -18.71 -3.57
C ALA A 85 21.84 -18.58 -2.25
N VAL A 86 22.11 -19.45 -1.27
CA VAL A 86 21.51 -19.35 0.08
C VAL A 86 21.85 -18.02 0.74
N LYS A 87 23.12 -17.60 0.71
CA LYS A 87 23.56 -16.33 1.30
C LYS A 87 22.82 -15.13 0.72
N ARG A 88 22.72 -15.04 -0.62
CA ARG A 88 22.02 -13.94 -1.29
C ARG A 88 20.53 -13.93 -1.00
N VAL A 89 19.88 -15.10 -0.99
CA VAL A 89 18.46 -15.22 -0.65
C VAL A 89 18.21 -14.83 0.81
N ALA A 90 19.08 -15.23 1.75
CA ALA A 90 19.00 -14.82 3.15
C ALA A 90 19.12 -13.29 3.32
N ILE A 91 20.11 -12.66 2.68
CA ILE A 91 20.26 -11.20 2.67
C ILE A 91 19.01 -10.53 2.09
N GLY A 92 18.48 -11.04 0.98
CA GLY A 92 17.28 -10.50 0.34
C GLY A 92 16.04 -10.57 1.23
N ARG A 93 15.85 -11.70 1.91
CA ARG A 93 14.75 -11.89 2.86
C ARG A 93 14.90 -11.00 4.09
N ASN A 94 16.10 -10.89 4.65
CA ASN A 94 16.37 -9.98 5.77
C ASN A 94 16.13 -8.52 5.38
N ASN A 95 16.56 -8.12 4.18
CA ASN A 95 16.31 -6.79 3.64
C ASN A 95 14.80 -6.51 3.49
N TRP A 96 14.00 -7.53 3.16
CA TRP A 96 12.55 -7.40 3.10
C TRP A 96 11.89 -7.36 4.48
N VAL A 97 12.29 -8.25 5.40
CA VAL A 97 11.58 -8.52 6.66
C VAL A 97 12.02 -7.62 7.83
N VAL A 98 13.26 -7.11 7.84
CA VAL A 98 13.81 -6.39 9.01
C VAL A 98 14.53 -5.08 8.70
N TRP A 99 15.00 -4.86 7.48
CA TRP A 99 15.69 -3.61 7.13
C TRP A 99 14.74 -2.41 7.08
N THR A 100 15.02 -1.40 7.91
CA THR A 100 14.22 -0.16 8.01
C THR A 100 14.84 1.02 7.27
N ALA A 101 16.08 0.87 6.78
CA ALA A 101 16.80 1.92 6.04
C ALA A 101 16.83 3.29 6.74
N GLY A 102 16.91 3.33 8.09
CA GLY A 102 16.93 4.58 8.86
C GLY A 102 15.61 5.38 8.84
N ASN A 103 14.49 4.74 8.49
CA ASN A 103 13.20 5.41 8.40
C ASN A 103 12.53 5.66 9.78
N ASP A 104 13.16 5.34 10.91
CA ASP A 104 12.59 5.58 12.23
C ASP A 104 12.30 7.08 12.48
N ARG A 105 13.07 7.96 11.83
CA ARG A 105 12.84 9.41 11.84
C ARG A 105 11.45 9.80 11.31
N ILE A 106 11.01 9.26 10.18
CA ILE A 106 9.73 9.69 9.58
C ILE A 106 8.57 9.41 10.52
N TRP A 107 8.54 8.24 11.14
CA TRP A 107 7.43 7.80 11.97
C TRP A 107 7.37 8.59 13.29
N ASP A 108 8.52 9.01 13.82
CA ASP A 108 8.60 9.97 14.94
C ASP A 108 8.03 11.35 14.52
N VAL A 109 8.44 11.87 13.36
CA VAL A 109 7.91 13.15 12.82
C VAL A 109 6.40 13.07 12.57
N LEU A 110 5.90 11.99 11.98
CA LEU A 110 4.49 11.79 11.71
C LEU A 110 3.67 11.64 13.00
N SER A 111 4.25 11.13 14.09
CA SER A 111 3.55 11.12 15.38
C SER A 111 3.17 12.53 15.85
N VAL A 112 4.01 13.52 15.57
CA VAL A 112 3.71 14.94 15.84
C VAL A 112 2.82 15.56 14.76
N LYS A 113 3.12 15.31 13.48
CA LYS A 113 2.37 15.91 12.34
C LYS A 113 0.94 15.38 12.21
N SER A 114 0.66 14.21 12.76
CA SER A 114 -0.69 13.65 12.84
C SER A 114 -1.59 14.32 13.88
N LEU A 115 -1.08 15.33 14.63
CA LEU A 115 -1.84 16.12 15.60
C LEU A 115 -2.40 15.28 16.77
N GLY A 116 -1.68 14.23 17.17
CA GLY A 116 -2.00 13.38 18.31
C GLY A 116 -2.72 12.06 17.98
N ASN A 117 -2.82 11.71 16.69
CA ASN A 117 -3.49 10.48 16.27
C ASN A 117 -2.54 9.27 16.22
N LEU A 118 -1.38 9.42 15.55
CA LEU A 118 -0.42 8.34 15.33
C LEU A 118 0.63 8.27 16.45
N ASP A 119 0.81 7.10 17.05
CA ASP A 119 1.95 6.83 17.93
C ASP A 119 2.32 5.34 17.95
N LEU A 120 3.28 4.95 17.09
CA LEU A 120 3.68 3.55 16.95
C LEU A 120 4.23 2.93 18.25
N LEU A 121 4.77 3.72 19.19
CA LEU A 121 5.20 3.22 20.49
C LEU A 121 4.02 2.72 21.34
N LYS A 122 2.82 3.31 21.18
CA LYS A 122 1.59 2.79 21.78
C LYS A 122 1.08 1.57 21.01
N THR A 123 1.19 1.57 19.69
CA THR A 123 0.79 0.43 18.83
C THR A 123 1.55 -0.86 19.15
N ILE A 124 2.83 -0.79 19.52
CA ILE A 124 3.63 -1.97 19.92
C ILE A 124 3.55 -2.29 21.42
N SER A 125 2.90 -1.44 22.21
CA SER A 125 2.82 -1.58 23.67
C SER A 125 1.78 -2.63 24.08
N SER A 126 1.97 -3.22 25.26
CA SER A 126 1.00 -4.07 25.96
C SER A 126 0.48 -3.41 27.26
N HIS A 127 0.57 -2.08 27.36
CA HIS A 127 0.11 -1.32 28.54
C HIS A 127 -1.41 -1.53 28.81
N PRO A 128 -1.85 -1.77 30.07
CA PRO A 128 -3.25 -2.10 30.37
C PRO A 128 -4.30 -1.05 30.00
N SER A 129 -3.90 0.21 29.82
CA SER A 129 -4.80 1.30 29.38
C SER A 129 -5.08 1.30 27.87
N LEU A 130 -4.37 0.48 27.09
CA LEU A 130 -4.54 0.36 25.66
C LEU A 130 -5.38 -0.88 25.33
N THR A 131 -6.13 -0.81 24.23
CA THR A 131 -6.94 -1.94 23.76
C THR A 131 -6.06 -3.06 23.19
N ASN A 132 -4.97 -2.70 22.51
CA ASN A 132 -4.02 -3.63 21.93
C ASN A 132 -3.04 -4.15 22.99
N LYS A 133 -2.70 -5.43 22.87
CA LYS A 133 -1.66 -6.13 23.63
C LYS A 133 -1.25 -7.35 22.83
N ARG A 134 -0.10 -7.95 23.13
CA ARG A 134 0.37 -9.14 22.40
C ARG A 134 -0.70 -10.25 22.28
N SER A 135 -1.51 -10.48 23.32
CA SER A 135 -2.49 -11.57 23.33
C SER A 135 -3.72 -11.36 22.44
N ASN A 136 -3.92 -10.17 21.85
CA ASN A 136 -5.02 -9.86 20.93
C ASN A 136 -4.56 -9.06 19.71
N ARG A 137 -3.25 -9.00 19.47
CA ARG A 137 -2.65 -8.09 18.49
C ARG A 137 -3.07 -8.46 17.08
N TRP A 138 -3.16 -9.75 16.78
CA TRP A 138 -3.66 -10.25 15.51
C TRP A 138 -5.13 -9.90 15.31
N SER A 139 -6.01 -10.32 16.23
CA SER A 139 -7.46 -10.08 16.08
C SER A 139 -7.83 -8.59 16.08
N TYR A 140 -7.15 -7.78 16.89
CA TYR A 140 -7.44 -6.36 16.99
C TYR A 140 -6.77 -5.52 15.91
N LEU A 141 -5.46 -5.69 15.64
CA LEU A 141 -4.71 -4.83 14.71
C LEU A 141 -4.41 -5.50 13.36
N GLY A 142 -4.48 -6.83 13.28
CA GLY A 142 -3.99 -7.59 12.12
C GLY A 142 -2.47 -7.68 12.05
N LEU A 143 -1.76 -7.33 13.13
CA LEU A 143 -0.29 -7.35 13.17
C LEU A 143 0.23 -8.71 13.63
N VAL A 144 1.32 -9.16 13.01
CA VAL A 144 1.94 -10.45 13.31
C VAL A 144 2.87 -10.32 14.52
N ASN A 145 2.61 -11.13 15.54
CA ASN A 145 3.53 -11.29 16.68
C ASN A 145 4.81 -11.98 16.23
N GLU A 146 5.96 -11.44 16.64
CA GLU A 146 7.24 -12.10 16.43
C GLU A 146 7.34 -13.35 17.34
N PRO A 147 7.70 -14.53 16.81
CA PRO A 147 8.04 -15.70 17.62
C PRO A 147 9.14 -15.38 18.64
N CYS A 148 9.23 -16.16 19.72
CA CYS A 148 10.21 -15.95 20.81
C CYS A 148 10.00 -14.69 21.68
N PHE A 149 8.81 -14.10 21.67
CA PHE A 149 8.42 -13.02 22.58
C PHE A 149 7.29 -13.41 23.51
N ARG A 150 7.29 -12.86 24.73
CA ARG A 150 6.16 -12.87 25.67
C ARG A 150 5.65 -11.46 25.91
N GLN A 151 4.37 -11.36 26.26
CA GLN A 151 3.74 -10.09 26.58
C GLN A 151 4.42 -9.43 27.79
N ALA A 152 4.58 -8.10 27.76
CA ALA A 152 5.01 -7.34 28.93
C ALA A 152 4.03 -7.53 30.10
N THR A 153 4.55 -7.81 31.30
CA THR A 153 3.75 -7.89 32.54
C THR A 153 3.88 -6.65 33.41
N GLY A 154 4.72 -5.69 33.03
CA GLY A 154 4.99 -4.47 33.77
C GLY A 154 5.86 -3.49 32.96
N PRO A 155 6.12 -2.29 33.50
CA PRO A 155 7.02 -1.33 32.90
C PRO A 155 8.46 -1.86 32.92
N ARG A 156 9.16 -1.75 31.79
CA ARG A 156 10.55 -2.21 31.65
C ARG A 156 11.55 -1.11 31.99
N ALA A 157 12.34 -1.30 33.05
CA ALA A 157 13.36 -0.34 33.45
C ALA A 157 14.42 -0.10 32.36
N ASP A 158 14.83 -1.16 31.65
CA ASP A 158 15.76 -1.13 30.53
C ASP A 158 15.17 -0.52 29.24
N ARG A 159 13.89 -0.15 29.27
CA ARG A 159 13.16 0.54 28.20
C ARG A 159 12.43 1.77 28.72
N TYR A 160 13.02 2.46 29.71
CA TYR A 160 12.53 3.72 30.25
C TYR A 160 11.07 3.66 30.76
N GLY A 161 10.64 2.51 31.29
CA GLY A 161 9.30 2.30 31.84
C GLY A 161 8.20 2.03 30.81
N LEU A 162 8.55 1.81 29.54
CA LEU A 162 7.60 1.37 28.51
C LEU A 162 7.17 -0.08 28.72
N TRP A 163 5.98 -0.42 28.23
CA TRP A 163 5.39 -1.77 28.32
C TRP A 163 5.57 -2.53 27.01
N LEU A 164 6.82 -2.83 26.67
CA LEU A 164 7.20 -3.51 25.41
C LEU A 164 7.37 -5.00 25.63
N ASP A 165 6.96 -5.82 24.66
CA ASP A 165 7.10 -7.27 24.72
C ASP A 165 8.55 -7.70 24.98
N GLU A 166 8.71 -8.82 25.67
CA GLU A 166 9.98 -9.31 26.17
C GLU A 166 10.42 -10.54 25.39
N ARG A 167 11.65 -10.49 24.88
CA ARG A 167 12.26 -11.64 24.23
C ARG A 167 12.50 -12.76 25.25
N VAL A 168 12.11 -13.97 24.90
CA VAL A 168 12.28 -15.16 25.72
C VAL A 168 13.40 -15.99 25.10
N GLU A 169 14.56 -16.00 25.76
CA GLU A 169 15.68 -16.82 25.33
C GLU A 169 15.53 -18.27 25.82
N GLY A 170 15.80 -19.23 24.94
CA GLY A 170 15.63 -20.65 25.23
C GLY A 170 15.88 -21.55 24.01
N PRO A 171 15.60 -22.86 24.10
CA PRO A 171 15.74 -23.77 22.96
C PRO A 171 14.92 -23.28 21.75
N GLY A 172 15.60 -23.02 20.63
CA GLY A 172 14.99 -22.46 19.41
C GLY A 172 14.83 -20.93 19.40
N CYS A 173 15.22 -20.25 20.47
CA CYS A 173 15.11 -18.80 20.63
C CYS A 173 16.44 -18.20 21.18
N GLY A 174 17.56 -18.35 20.47
CA GLY A 174 18.82 -17.65 20.78
C GLY A 174 18.72 -16.15 20.46
N PRO A 175 19.64 -15.26 20.87
CA PRO A 175 19.56 -13.79 20.69
C PRO A 175 19.13 -13.33 19.30
N ASP A 176 18.48 -12.15 19.20
CA ASP A 176 18.18 -11.55 17.90
C ASP A 176 19.51 -11.15 17.22
N PRO A 177 19.88 -11.76 16.08
CA PRO A 177 21.16 -11.49 15.44
C PRO A 177 21.27 -10.05 14.92
N PHE A 178 20.15 -9.41 14.62
CA PHE A 178 20.12 -8.03 14.11
C PHE A 178 20.43 -7.01 15.21
N GLU A 179 20.33 -7.39 16.49
CA GLU A 179 20.72 -6.55 17.64
C GLU A 179 22.23 -6.56 17.92
N ASN A 180 23.03 -7.31 17.15
CA ASN A 180 24.47 -7.40 17.33
C ASN A 180 25.16 -6.06 16.99
N GLU A 181 25.37 -5.21 18.00
CA GLU A 181 26.00 -3.88 17.84
C GLU A 181 27.47 -3.93 17.42
N THR A 182 28.14 -5.09 17.50
CA THR A 182 29.52 -5.23 16.98
C THR A 182 29.50 -5.44 15.47
N LYS A 183 28.58 -6.28 14.98
CA LYS A 183 28.43 -6.56 13.55
C LYS A 183 27.68 -5.44 12.82
N TYR A 184 26.68 -4.86 13.49
CA TYR A 184 25.78 -3.83 12.96
C TYR A 184 25.81 -2.57 13.83
N PRO A 185 26.99 -1.92 14.00
CA PRO A 185 27.12 -0.81 14.92
C PRO A 185 26.15 0.33 14.57
N GLY A 186 25.39 0.83 15.53
CA GLY A 186 24.40 1.88 15.30
C GLY A 186 24.99 3.22 14.84
N VAL A 187 24.12 4.10 14.36
CA VAL A 187 24.50 5.44 13.89
C VAL A 187 24.59 6.40 15.07
N LYS A 188 25.80 6.87 15.37
CA LYS A 188 26.08 7.84 16.44
C LYS A 188 25.67 9.25 15.98
N TYR A 189 24.51 9.72 16.42
CA TYR A 189 23.94 11.00 16.04
C TYR A 189 23.12 11.60 17.20
N GLY A 190 23.21 12.92 17.42
CA GLY A 190 22.54 13.58 18.54
C GLY A 190 22.98 13.00 19.90
N ALA A 191 22.03 12.44 20.64
CA ALA A 191 22.20 11.73 21.91
C ALA A 191 22.70 10.28 21.76
N ARG A 192 22.49 9.64 20.59
CA ARG A 192 22.93 8.25 20.32
C ARG A 192 24.44 8.13 20.43
N GLY A 193 24.91 7.23 21.30
CA GLY A 193 26.34 7.03 21.59
C GLY A 193 26.94 8.10 22.51
N LYS A 194 26.11 8.96 23.11
CA LYS A 194 26.48 9.90 24.18
C LYS A 194 25.86 9.45 25.51
N ASN A 195 24.71 10.00 25.89
CA ASN A 195 23.99 9.66 27.12
C ASN A 195 23.08 8.43 26.97
N ILE A 196 22.81 7.99 25.74
CA ILE A 196 22.06 6.77 25.41
C ILE A 196 22.87 5.89 24.44
N PRO A 197 22.65 4.57 24.39
CA PRO A 197 23.36 3.69 23.46
C PRO A 197 23.10 4.09 22.00
N ALA A 198 24.05 3.80 21.12
CA ALA A 198 23.85 3.95 19.68
C ALA A 198 22.97 2.84 19.10
N GLY A 199 22.98 1.66 19.72
CA GLY A 199 22.20 0.50 19.29
C GLY A 199 22.78 -0.19 18.07
N SER A 200 21.93 -0.99 17.43
CA SER A 200 22.17 -1.55 16.09
C SER A 200 21.51 -0.68 15.03
N TYR A 201 22.09 -0.59 13.83
CA TYR A 201 21.41 0.06 12.69
C TYR A 201 20.20 -0.75 12.15
N TYR A 202 20.02 -2.00 12.59
CA TYR A 202 18.77 -2.76 12.41
C TYR A 202 17.76 -2.55 13.55
N GLY A 203 18.13 -1.84 14.61
CA GLY A 203 17.30 -1.58 15.77
C GLY A 203 17.04 -2.83 16.62
N TYR A 204 16.34 -2.64 17.74
CA TYR A 204 15.93 -3.72 18.64
C TYR A 204 14.56 -4.27 18.22
N ALA A 205 14.35 -5.58 18.42
CA ALA A 205 13.06 -6.20 18.18
C ALA A 205 11.98 -5.64 19.11
N THR A 206 10.77 -5.52 18.58
CA THR A 206 9.61 -4.98 19.32
C THR A 206 8.64 -6.06 19.79
N GLY A 207 8.80 -7.30 19.31
CA GLY A 207 7.80 -8.36 19.42
C GLY A 207 6.72 -8.30 18.32
N VAL A 208 6.85 -7.38 17.35
CA VAL A 208 5.99 -7.27 16.16
C VAL A 208 6.87 -7.39 14.92
N VAL A 209 6.53 -8.32 14.03
CA VAL A 209 7.31 -8.54 12.80
C VAL A 209 7.32 -7.26 11.96
N GLY A 210 8.52 -6.86 11.56
CA GLY A 210 8.76 -5.71 10.69
C GLY A 210 8.79 -4.34 11.36
N LEU A 211 8.57 -4.24 12.68
CA LEU A 211 8.77 -3.00 13.46
C LEU A 211 9.99 -3.12 14.37
N ARG A 212 10.87 -2.12 14.32
CA ARG A 212 12.15 -2.10 15.05
C ARG A 212 12.28 -0.83 15.91
N LEU A 213 12.92 -0.95 17.06
CA LEU A 213 13.05 0.11 18.05
C LEU A 213 14.45 0.72 17.99
N PHE A 214 14.54 2.04 17.84
CA PHE A 214 15.81 2.77 17.77
C PHE A 214 15.87 3.82 18.88
N PRO A 215 16.97 3.94 19.65
CA PRO A 215 17.12 5.03 20.63
C PRO A 215 16.87 6.38 19.95
N ASN A 216 16.12 7.31 20.55
CA ASN A 216 15.82 8.58 19.87
C ASN A 216 17.02 9.54 19.98
N PRO A 217 17.62 10.01 18.88
CA PRO A 217 18.79 10.90 18.94
C PRO A 217 18.47 12.27 19.56
N ASN A 218 17.19 12.63 19.71
CA ASN A 218 16.77 13.84 20.42
C ASN A 218 16.60 13.62 21.94
N PHE A 219 16.70 12.38 22.44
CA PHE A 219 16.49 12.05 23.85
C PHE A 219 17.76 12.31 24.67
N ASP A 220 18.15 13.57 24.71
CA ASP A 220 19.27 14.08 25.49
C ASP A 220 18.98 14.07 27.01
N GLU A 221 19.91 14.56 27.83
CA GLU A 221 19.75 14.58 29.27
C GLU A 221 18.54 15.40 29.76
N ALA A 222 18.15 16.45 29.02
CA ALA A 222 16.99 17.27 29.38
C ALA A 222 15.69 16.54 29.06
N ALA A 223 15.60 15.91 27.88
CA ALA A 223 14.50 15.04 27.51
C ALA A 223 14.36 13.86 28.50
N GLN A 224 15.47 13.24 28.89
CA GLN A 224 15.49 12.15 29.86
C GLN A 224 14.98 12.59 31.24
N LYS A 225 15.34 13.78 31.72
CA LYS A 225 14.80 14.34 32.98
C LYS A 225 13.31 14.68 32.90
N ARG A 226 12.82 15.03 31.71
CA ARG A 226 11.42 15.36 31.46
C ARG A 226 10.53 14.13 31.28
N TRP A 227 11.12 12.99 30.93
CA TRP A 227 10.41 11.76 30.62
C TRP A 227 9.65 11.19 31.83
N ASP A 228 8.36 10.97 31.64
CA ASP A 228 7.48 10.32 32.60
C ASP A 228 6.68 9.22 31.87
N PRO A 229 7.05 7.94 32.06
CA PRO A 229 6.41 6.84 31.34
C PRO A 229 4.97 6.60 31.80
N VAL A 230 4.59 6.98 33.03
CA VAL A 230 3.22 6.82 33.51
C VAL A 230 2.32 7.84 32.84
N ARG A 231 2.75 9.10 32.79
CA ARG A 231 1.99 10.17 32.12
C ARG A 231 1.93 9.99 30.61
N TYR A 232 2.94 9.39 30.00
CA TYR A 232 2.92 9.04 28.58
C TYR A 232 1.72 8.16 28.19
N TYR A 233 1.31 7.23 29.06
CA TYR A 233 0.13 6.39 28.81
C TYR A 233 -1.18 6.99 29.34
N THR A 234 -1.13 7.76 30.44
CA THR A 234 -2.33 8.11 31.21
C THR A 234 -2.76 9.58 31.12
N ASP A 235 -1.90 10.49 30.66
CA ASP A 235 -2.15 11.94 30.66
C ASP A 235 -2.15 12.52 29.24
N LYS A 236 -3.35 12.83 28.71
CA LYS A 236 -3.53 13.41 27.36
C LYS A 236 -2.74 14.71 27.17
N SER A 237 -2.59 15.52 28.22
CA SER A 237 -1.88 16.80 28.14
C SER A 237 -0.35 16.62 28.03
N TYR A 238 0.16 15.51 28.53
CA TYR A 238 1.57 15.16 28.47
C TYR A 238 1.94 14.53 27.13
N TYR A 239 1.24 13.48 26.71
CA TYR A 239 1.59 12.77 25.49
C TYR A 239 1.18 13.50 24.20
N ASN A 240 0.29 14.49 24.27
CA ASN A 240 0.00 15.39 23.14
C ASN A 240 0.87 16.66 23.14
N ASP A 241 1.90 16.74 23.97
CA ASP A 241 2.87 17.83 23.88
C ASP A 241 3.78 17.62 22.65
N ALA A 242 3.70 18.53 21.69
CA ALA A 242 4.50 18.48 20.47
C ALA A 242 6.03 18.51 20.70
N ASN A 243 6.48 18.90 21.90
CA ASN A 243 7.89 18.90 22.29
C ASN A 243 8.27 17.71 23.17
N LEU A 244 7.36 16.77 23.43
CA LEU A 244 7.70 15.54 24.13
C LEU A 244 8.64 14.71 23.26
N VAL A 245 9.86 14.49 23.75
CA VAL A 245 10.80 13.57 23.11
C VAL A 245 10.66 12.21 23.78
N LYS A 246 10.28 11.21 22.99
CA LYS A 246 10.15 9.81 23.42
C LYS A 246 11.53 9.15 23.44
N PRO A 247 11.80 8.20 24.35
CA PRO A 247 13.11 7.55 24.47
C PRO A 247 13.53 6.76 23.21
N PHE A 248 12.55 6.34 22.41
CA PHE A 248 12.78 5.57 21.20
C PHE A 248 11.95 6.12 20.03
N ARG A 249 12.43 5.83 18.82
CA ARG A 249 11.70 5.89 17.56
C ARG A 249 11.39 4.47 17.09
N VAL A 250 10.34 4.31 16.31
CA VAL A 250 9.97 3.03 15.69
C VAL A 250 10.24 3.10 14.20
N GLY A 251 11.12 2.23 13.71
CA GLY A 251 11.35 2.02 12.28
C GLY A 251 10.47 0.89 11.74
N MET A 252 10.21 0.94 10.45
CA MET A 252 9.34 0.01 9.74
C MET A 252 10.10 -0.63 8.57
N SER A 253 9.94 -1.93 8.36
CA SER A 253 10.44 -2.62 7.15
C SER A 253 9.26 -3.02 6.25
N CYS A 254 9.56 -3.48 5.03
CA CYS A 254 8.52 -4.03 4.14
C CYS A 254 7.78 -5.21 4.78
N GLY A 255 8.44 -5.96 5.67
CA GLY A 255 7.87 -7.08 6.40
C GLY A 255 6.64 -6.72 7.22
N PHE A 256 6.52 -5.47 7.69
CA PHE A 256 5.32 -4.99 8.36
C PHE A 256 4.09 -5.17 7.44
N CYS A 257 4.14 -4.64 6.21
CA CYS A 257 3.02 -4.70 5.28
C CYS A 257 2.90 -6.01 4.50
N HIS A 258 3.92 -6.88 4.54
CA HIS A 258 4.01 -8.04 3.64
C HIS A 258 4.06 -9.40 4.33
N VAL A 259 4.43 -9.50 5.60
CA VAL A 259 4.42 -10.77 6.33
C VAL A 259 3.04 -11.05 6.89
N GLY A 260 2.52 -12.25 6.63
CA GLY A 260 1.27 -12.74 7.19
C GLY A 260 1.28 -14.27 7.36
N PRO A 261 0.17 -14.84 7.84
CA PRO A 261 -0.03 -16.29 7.90
C PRO A 261 0.17 -16.93 6.52
N ASN A 262 1.01 -17.96 6.47
CA ASN A 262 1.20 -18.78 5.29
C ASN A 262 -0.14 -19.46 4.91
N PRO A 263 -0.69 -19.21 3.72
CA PRO A 263 -1.99 -19.77 3.32
C PRO A 263 -2.04 -21.30 3.40
N SER A 264 -0.95 -21.99 3.03
CA SER A 264 -0.88 -23.45 3.04
C SER A 264 -0.30 -24.05 4.33
N ASN A 265 0.13 -23.21 5.28
CA ASN A 265 0.52 -23.64 6.62
C ASN A 265 0.14 -22.58 7.68
N PRO A 266 -1.16 -22.22 7.81
CA PRO A 266 -1.57 -21.15 8.72
C PRO A 266 -1.33 -21.59 10.17
N PRO A 267 -1.07 -20.64 11.09
CA PRO A 267 -0.91 -20.95 12.49
C PRO A 267 -2.24 -21.45 13.08
N ALA A 268 -2.16 -22.42 14.00
CA ALA A 268 -3.33 -22.85 14.77
C ALA A 268 -3.82 -21.76 15.73
N ASP A 269 -2.88 -20.97 16.26
CA ASP A 269 -3.13 -19.77 17.05
C ASP A 269 -2.39 -18.59 16.40
N PRO A 270 -3.08 -17.65 15.73
CA PRO A 270 -2.45 -16.54 15.05
C PRO A 270 -1.80 -15.52 16.00
N GLU A 271 -2.11 -15.54 17.30
CA GLU A 271 -1.40 -14.73 18.31
C GLU A 271 -0.07 -15.37 18.74
N ASN A 272 0.15 -16.65 18.43
CA ASN A 272 1.37 -17.38 18.77
C ASN A 272 1.90 -18.19 17.56
N PRO A 273 2.24 -17.53 16.45
CA PRO A 273 2.78 -18.22 15.28
C PRO A 273 4.20 -18.73 15.53
N THR A 274 4.61 -19.72 14.74
CA THR A 274 6.03 -20.03 14.53
C THR A 274 6.50 -19.42 13.21
N TRP A 275 7.82 -19.31 13.01
CA TRP A 275 8.36 -18.80 11.73
C TRP A 275 7.89 -19.62 10.52
N ALA A 276 7.70 -20.94 10.67
CA ALA A 276 7.18 -21.81 9.61
C ALA A 276 5.72 -21.52 9.24
N ASN A 277 4.96 -20.84 10.10
CA ASN A 277 3.58 -20.43 9.84
C ASN A 277 3.49 -19.09 9.09
N LEU A 278 4.60 -18.43 8.78
CA LEU A 278 4.63 -17.10 8.19
C LEU A 278 5.18 -17.13 6.76
N ASN A 279 4.64 -16.25 5.91
CA ASN A 279 5.04 -16.07 4.52
C ASN A 279 5.01 -14.58 4.18
N SER A 280 5.98 -14.14 3.38
CA SER A 280 6.16 -12.73 3.00
C SER A 280 5.69 -12.38 1.59
N ASN A 281 5.18 -13.37 0.84
CA ASN A 281 4.71 -13.22 -0.54
C ASN A 281 3.24 -12.80 -0.70
N PRO A 282 2.26 -13.34 0.08
CA PRO A 282 0.84 -13.02 -0.10
C PRO A 282 0.46 -11.57 0.26
N GLY A 283 1.27 -10.90 1.08
CA GLY A 283 0.96 -9.60 1.67
C GLY A 283 0.23 -9.71 3.02
N ALA A 284 0.27 -8.65 3.85
CA ALA A 284 -0.44 -8.62 5.12
C ALA A 284 -1.94 -8.30 4.92
N GLN A 285 -2.72 -9.34 4.63
CA GLN A 285 -4.13 -9.24 4.22
C GLN A 285 -5.11 -8.87 5.37
N TYR A 286 -4.62 -8.74 6.60
CA TYR A 286 -5.47 -8.66 7.80
C TYR A 286 -5.36 -7.33 8.55
N PHE A 287 -4.58 -6.39 8.02
CA PHE A 287 -4.28 -5.11 8.65
C PHE A 287 -5.52 -4.26 8.91
N TRP A 288 -5.64 -3.73 10.13
CA TRP A 288 -6.63 -2.72 10.48
C TRP A 288 -5.96 -1.36 10.62
N ILE A 289 -5.69 -0.70 9.50
CA ILE A 289 -4.86 0.52 9.49
C ILE A 289 -5.40 1.63 10.38
N GLU A 290 -6.71 1.79 10.44
CA GLU A 290 -7.40 2.71 11.34
C GLU A 290 -7.01 2.50 12.81
N ARG A 291 -6.92 1.24 13.24
CA ARG A 291 -6.52 0.86 14.61
C ARG A 291 -5.02 0.97 14.85
N ILE A 292 -4.22 0.68 13.82
CA ILE A 292 -2.76 0.79 13.88
C ILE A 292 -2.34 2.27 13.99
N PHE A 293 -2.97 3.15 13.22
CA PHE A 293 -2.61 4.57 13.11
C PHE A 293 -3.37 5.50 14.06
N MET A 294 -4.45 5.03 14.69
CA MET A 294 -5.21 5.81 15.69
C MET A 294 -5.38 5.04 16.99
N PHE A 295 -4.48 5.23 17.95
CA PHE A 295 -4.49 4.46 19.20
C PHE A 295 -5.69 4.77 20.12
N ASP A 296 -6.27 5.99 20.06
CA ASP A 296 -7.38 6.45 20.93
C ASP A 296 -8.77 6.17 20.34
N GLN A 297 -8.86 5.77 19.06
CA GLN A 297 -10.09 5.29 18.40
C GLN A 297 -11.32 6.22 18.52
N ASP A 298 -11.10 7.54 18.58
CA ASP A 298 -12.18 8.53 18.70
C ASP A 298 -13.00 8.63 17.41
N GLN A 299 -14.15 7.94 17.36
CA GLN A 299 -15.08 7.96 16.23
C GLN A 299 -15.66 9.37 15.96
N GLY A 300 -15.59 10.29 16.92
CA GLY A 300 -15.96 11.70 16.76
C GLY A 300 -14.94 12.49 15.93
N SER A 301 -13.77 11.93 15.67
CA SER A 301 -12.77 12.49 14.78
C SER A 301 -13.08 12.18 13.31
N PHE A 302 -13.07 13.19 12.45
CA PHE A 302 -13.18 12.97 11.01
C PHE A 302 -11.96 12.22 10.43
N ILE A 303 -10.79 12.34 11.08
CA ILE A 303 -9.61 11.56 10.69
C ILE A 303 -9.86 10.06 10.94
N TRP A 304 -10.58 9.71 12.00
CA TRP A 304 -11.05 8.34 12.22
C TRP A 304 -11.98 7.90 11.11
N GLN A 305 -12.96 8.74 10.73
CA GLN A 305 -13.89 8.43 9.64
C GLN A 305 -13.17 8.20 8.30
N LEU A 306 -12.12 8.98 8.02
CA LEU A 306 -11.24 8.76 6.85
C LEU A 306 -10.55 7.40 6.91
N PHE A 307 -9.83 7.09 7.99
CA PHE A 307 -9.13 5.80 8.08
C PHE A 307 -10.08 4.61 8.10
N HIS A 308 -11.29 4.78 8.64
CA HIS A 308 -12.31 3.74 8.68
C HIS A 308 -12.85 3.38 7.28
N THR A 309 -12.58 4.18 6.24
CA THR A 309 -12.83 3.78 4.85
C THR A 309 -11.85 2.70 4.35
N SER A 310 -10.74 2.47 5.05
CA SER A 310 -9.81 1.38 4.73
C SER A 310 -10.35 0.06 5.26
N ARG A 311 -10.77 -0.83 4.36
CA ARG A 311 -11.17 -2.20 4.72
C ARG A 311 -9.96 -2.96 5.29
N PRO A 312 -10.18 -4.02 6.09
CA PRO A 312 -9.10 -4.88 6.55
C PRO A 312 -8.22 -5.34 5.37
N GLY A 313 -6.89 -5.23 5.53
CA GLY A 313 -5.91 -5.54 4.50
C GLY A 313 -5.71 -4.49 3.40
N ALA A 314 -6.41 -3.35 3.47
CA ALA A 314 -6.26 -2.23 2.56
C ALA A 314 -5.72 -0.97 3.28
N LEU A 315 -4.93 -0.18 2.57
CA LEU A 315 -4.30 1.05 3.05
C LEU A 315 -4.18 2.03 1.88
N ASP A 316 -4.42 3.30 2.15
CA ASP A 316 -3.99 4.36 1.25
C ASP A 316 -2.49 4.64 1.46
N THR A 317 -1.66 4.07 0.58
CA THR A 317 -0.19 4.23 0.65
C THR A 317 0.28 5.63 0.27
N SER A 318 -0.58 6.45 -0.34
CA SER A 318 -0.30 7.86 -0.57
C SER A 318 -0.52 8.73 0.66
N LEU A 319 -1.16 8.24 1.73
CA LEU A 319 -1.47 9.00 2.93
C LEU A 319 -0.38 9.97 3.39
N VAL A 320 0.89 9.54 3.44
CA VAL A 320 2.00 10.40 3.87
C VAL A 320 2.25 11.52 2.85
N SER A 321 2.44 11.17 1.58
CA SER A 321 2.61 12.07 0.43
C SER A 321 1.30 12.20 -0.36
N SER A 322 0.24 12.63 0.31
CA SER A 322 -1.13 12.56 -0.20
C SER A 322 -1.24 13.21 -1.57
N ASP A 323 -1.93 12.56 -2.50
CA ASP A 323 -2.34 13.18 -3.76
C ASP A 323 -3.77 13.73 -3.69
N GLU A 324 -4.35 13.81 -2.48
CA GLU A 324 -5.71 14.28 -2.20
C GLU A 324 -6.78 13.41 -2.88
N ILE A 325 -6.52 12.10 -2.97
CA ILE A 325 -7.49 11.10 -3.39
C ILE A 325 -7.51 10.01 -2.33
N ASN A 326 -8.61 9.91 -1.57
CA ASN A 326 -8.78 8.79 -0.65
C ASN A 326 -9.00 7.50 -1.45
N ASN A 327 -7.98 6.65 -1.45
CA ASN A 327 -7.94 5.45 -2.26
C ASN A 327 -7.23 4.29 -1.55
N PRO A 328 -7.88 3.69 -0.53
CA PRO A 328 -7.34 2.54 0.15
C PRO A 328 -7.22 1.35 -0.81
N ARG A 329 -6.02 0.74 -0.85
CA ARG A 329 -5.69 -0.37 -1.75
C ARG A 329 -5.10 -1.55 -0.99
N THR A 330 -5.37 -2.75 -1.46
CA THR A 330 -4.79 -3.99 -0.93
C THR A 330 -3.29 -4.04 -1.13
N MET A 331 -2.59 -4.61 -0.15
CA MET A 331 -1.18 -4.95 -0.30
C MET A 331 -1.00 -5.86 -1.51
N ASN A 332 0.05 -5.62 -2.30
CA ASN A 332 0.32 -6.43 -3.48
C ASN A 332 0.95 -7.75 -3.06
N ALA A 333 0.34 -8.86 -3.46
CA ALA A 333 1.00 -10.15 -3.45
C ALA A 333 2.12 -10.17 -4.51
N ILE A 334 3.25 -10.77 -4.15
CA ILE A 334 4.41 -10.93 -5.03
C ILE A 334 4.53 -12.42 -5.35
N TYR A 335 4.22 -12.79 -6.59
CA TYR A 335 4.30 -14.17 -7.07
C TYR A 335 4.90 -14.24 -8.47
N ASN A 336 5.63 -15.32 -8.74
CA ASN A 336 6.18 -15.69 -10.04
C ASN A 336 6.97 -14.55 -10.73
N LEU A 337 7.86 -13.88 -9.98
CA LEU A 337 8.67 -12.78 -10.53
C LEU A 337 9.42 -13.18 -11.80
N GLY A 338 9.94 -14.40 -11.86
CA GLY A 338 10.63 -14.95 -13.03
C GLY A 338 9.77 -14.92 -14.29
N ALA A 339 8.57 -15.49 -14.22
CA ALA A 339 7.62 -15.49 -15.33
C ALA A 339 7.22 -14.07 -15.77
N ARG A 340 7.07 -13.14 -14.83
CA ARG A 340 6.80 -11.72 -15.13
C ARG A 340 7.94 -11.07 -15.90
N LEU A 341 9.20 -11.31 -15.51
CA LEU A 341 10.37 -10.79 -16.22
C LEU A 341 10.47 -11.36 -17.65
N GLU A 342 10.06 -12.61 -17.86
CA GLU A 342 10.04 -13.21 -19.19
C GLU A 342 8.96 -12.61 -20.08
N ILE A 343 7.73 -12.52 -19.58
CA ILE A 343 6.58 -12.03 -20.33
C ILE A 343 6.63 -10.51 -20.52
N GLY A 344 7.19 -9.74 -19.58
CA GLY A 344 7.41 -8.31 -19.73
C GLY A 344 8.23 -7.95 -20.98
N ARG A 345 9.17 -8.82 -21.38
CA ARG A 345 9.94 -8.68 -22.64
C ARG A 345 9.09 -8.84 -23.91
N LYS A 346 7.92 -9.46 -23.81
CA LYS A 346 6.98 -9.62 -24.92
C LYS A 346 5.95 -8.48 -25.01
N TRP A 347 5.45 -7.98 -23.87
CA TRP A 347 4.41 -6.94 -23.86
C TRP A 347 4.91 -5.54 -24.20
N GLY A 348 6.12 -5.16 -23.76
CA GLY A 348 6.54 -3.81 -24.09
C GLY A 348 7.80 -3.30 -23.43
N ALA A 349 8.39 -2.35 -24.16
CA ALA A 349 9.53 -1.54 -23.80
C ALA A 349 9.05 -0.22 -23.19
N GLU A 350 9.40 0.04 -21.95
CA GLU A 350 9.19 1.32 -21.26
C GLU A 350 10.40 2.23 -21.50
N GLN A 351 10.20 3.40 -22.11
CA GLN A 351 11.27 4.35 -22.31
C GLN A 351 11.53 5.12 -21.02
N LEU A 352 12.75 5.05 -20.49
CA LEU A 352 13.18 5.88 -19.38
C LEU A 352 13.76 7.19 -19.90
N ALA A 353 13.46 8.29 -19.20
CA ALA A 353 13.98 9.63 -19.49
C ALA A 353 14.02 10.51 -18.24
N GLY A 354 14.78 11.60 -18.29
CA GLY A 354 14.96 12.49 -17.12
C GLY A 354 15.45 11.70 -15.90
N GLY A 355 14.90 12.02 -14.72
CA GLY A 355 15.28 11.37 -13.47
C GLY A 355 14.89 9.89 -13.37
N SER A 356 13.99 9.39 -14.21
CA SER A 356 13.68 7.95 -14.25
C SER A 356 14.82 7.11 -14.84
N ALA A 357 15.71 7.73 -15.63
CA ALA A 357 16.91 7.07 -16.16
C ALA A 357 18.02 6.89 -15.11
N ASP A 358 17.87 7.50 -13.93
CA ASP A 358 18.83 7.37 -12.82
C ASP A 358 18.58 6.10 -11.99
N ASN A 359 17.51 5.34 -12.28
CA ASN A 359 17.26 4.07 -11.60
C ASN A 359 18.33 3.03 -11.97
N HIS A 360 19.00 2.51 -10.94
CA HIS A 360 19.89 1.37 -11.06
C HIS A 360 19.18 0.11 -11.57
N GLN A 361 19.88 -0.68 -12.37
CA GLN A 361 19.34 -1.86 -13.07
C GLN A 361 20.19 -3.10 -12.77
N PHE A 362 19.71 -4.29 -13.11
CA PHE A 362 20.49 -5.52 -12.90
C PHE A 362 21.86 -5.47 -13.57
N ASN A 363 21.98 -4.76 -14.69
CA ASN A 363 23.22 -4.51 -15.42
C ASN A 363 24.34 -3.95 -14.55
N ASP A 364 24.02 -3.30 -13.43
CA ASP A 364 25.00 -2.72 -12.50
C ASP A 364 25.52 -3.73 -11.46
N TYR A 365 24.82 -4.85 -11.23
CA TYR A 365 25.05 -5.74 -10.08
C TYR A 365 25.29 -7.21 -10.41
N VAL A 366 24.94 -7.66 -11.62
CA VAL A 366 25.10 -9.05 -12.03
C VAL A 366 26.07 -9.15 -13.21
N PRO A 367 26.74 -10.31 -13.42
CA PRO A 367 27.65 -10.48 -14.55
C PRO A 367 26.98 -10.19 -15.90
N ALA A 368 27.73 -9.56 -16.80
CA ALA A 368 27.28 -9.27 -18.15
C ALA A 368 26.87 -10.56 -18.89
N GLY A 369 25.82 -10.48 -19.70
CA GLY A 369 25.32 -11.60 -20.50
C GLY A 369 24.38 -12.54 -19.77
N THR A 370 24.20 -12.39 -18.45
CA THR A 370 23.19 -13.15 -17.69
C THR A 370 21.77 -12.74 -18.13
N PRO A 371 20.76 -13.63 -18.00
CA PRO A 371 19.38 -13.31 -18.39
C PRO A 371 18.78 -12.07 -17.73
N LEU A 372 19.18 -11.75 -16.49
CA LEU A 372 18.75 -10.53 -15.80
C LEU A 372 19.26 -9.25 -16.46
N THR A 373 20.39 -9.27 -17.17
CA THR A 373 20.87 -8.08 -17.92
C THR A 373 20.05 -7.79 -19.18
N LYS A 374 19.15 -8.71 -19.58
CA LYS A 374 18.31 -8.57 -20.78
C LYS A 374 16.98 -7.85 -20.52
N VAL A 375 16.67 -7.50 -19.27
CA VAL A 375 15.45 -6.76 -18.93
C VAL A 375 15.65 -5.23 -18.95
N TYR A 376 16.84 -4.76 -19.30
CA TYR A 376 17.13 -3.35 -19.52
C TYR A 376 18.22 -3.19 -20.60
N ASP A 377 18.01 -2.27 -21.53
CA ASP A 377 19.01 -1.86 -22.51
C ASP A 377 19.59 -0.49 -22.12
N PRO A 378 20.86 -0.42 -21.66
CA PRO A 378 21.49 0.84 -21.27
C PRO A 378 21.75 1.79 -22.44
N ALA A 379 21.88 1.30 -23.67
CA ALA A 379 22.16 2.14 -24.83
C ALA A 379 20.94 2.97 -25.23
N THR A 380 19.75 2.38 -25.13
CA THR A 380 18.47 3.02 -25.48
C THR A 380 17.68 3.49 -24.27
N LYS A 381 18.10 3.13 -23.05
CA LYS A 381 17.40 3.39 -21.78
C LYS A 381 15.99 2.82 -21.77
N VAL A 382 15.83 1.63 -22.33
CA VAL A 382 14.57 0.89 -22.39
C VAL A 382 14.54 -0.16 -21.29
N ALA A 383 13.50 -0.14 -20.47
CA ALA A 383 13.24 -1.15 -19.45
C ALA A 383 12.09 -2.08 -19.86
N PHE A 384 12.22 -3.37 -19.55
CA PHE A 384 11.15 -4.36 -19.64
C PHE A 384 10.61 -4.62 -18.24
N THR A 385 9.32 -4.38 -18.04
CA THR A 385 8.76 -4.22 -16.69
C THR A 385 7.68 -5.24 -16.36
N THR A 386 7.55 -5.52 -15.07
CA THR A 386 6.64 -6.54 -14.53
C THR A 386 5.34 -5.96 -13.97
N HIS A 387 5.15 -4.63 -14.05
CA HIS A 387 3.98 -3.87 -13.55
C HIS A 387 3.27 -4.52 -12.35
N VAL A 388 3.82 -4.39 -11.14
CA VAL A 388 3.25 -4.93 -9.89
C VAL A 388 2.30 -3.93 -9.24
N LEU A 389 2.46 -2.62 -9.42
CA LEU A 389 1.54 -1.64 -8.87
C LEU A 389 0.17 -1.69 -9.56
N LYS A 390 -0.89 -1.26 -8.86
CA LYS A 390 -2.28 -1.43 -9.31
C LYS A 390 -2.61 -0.69 -10.62
N ASP A 391 -1.90 0.41 -10.87
CA ASP A 391 -1.95 1.26 -12.07
C ASP A 391 -0.83 0.93 -13.08
N GLY A 392 0.09 0.03 -12.73
CA GLY A 392 1.28 -0.30 -13.52
C GLY A 392 2.26 0.87 -13.65
N SER A 393 2.30 1.78 -12.67
CA SER A 393 3.20 2.94 -12.71
C SER A 393 4.66 2.60 -12.40
N ASP A 394 4.95 1.43 -11.83
CA ASP A 394 6.29 0.88 -11.58
C ASP A 394 6.94 0.39 -12.89
N SER A 395 7.18 1.36 -13.76
CA SER A 395 7.57 1.19 -15.16
C SER A 395 9.06 1.49 -15.37
N VAL A 396 9.86 1.44 -14.30
CA VAL A 396 11.31 1.76 -14.31
C VAL A 396 12.22 0.53 -14.15
N GLY A 397 11.68 -0.67 -14.38
CA GLY A 397 12.39 -1.94 -14.15
C GLY A 397 12.23 -2.47 -12.71
N ALA A 398 12.54 -3.76 -12.51
CA ALA A 398 12.28 -4.45 -11.25
C ALA A 398 13.05 -3.86 -10.05
N LEU A 399 14.31 -3.46 -10.24
CA LEU A 399 15.10 -2.87 -9.15
C LEU A 399 14.61 -1.47 -8.77
N GLY A 400 14.31 -0.61 -9.75
CA GLY A 400 13.71 0.70 -9.49
C GLY A 400 12.37 0.60 -8.76
N ALA A 401 11.52 -0.35 -9.16
CA ALA A 401 10.25 -0.63 -8.49
C ALA A 401 10.44 -1.05 -7.03
N LEU A 402 11.37 -1.97 -6.75
CA LEU A 402 11.68 -2.42 -5.39
C LEU A 402 12.29 -1.31 -4.53
N ASN A 403 13.22 -0.52 -5.07
CA ASN A 403 13.84 0.60 -4.35
C ASN A 403 12.82 1.65 -3.90
N ARG A 404 11.82 1.95 -4.74
CA ARG A 404 10.74 2.89 -4.40
C ARG A 404 9.98 2.48 -3.12
N VAL A 405 9.78 1.18 -2.88
CA VAL A 405 9.01 0.69 -1.73
C VAL A 405 9.63 1.19 -0.40
N TYR A 406 10.96 1.27 -0.33
CA TYR A 406 11.65 1.78 0.85
C TYR A 406 11.46 3.29 1.05
N LEU A 407 11.42 4.08 -0.03
CA LEU A 407 11.05 5.51 0.05
C LEU A 407 9.60 5.68 0.53
N ASN A 408 8.68 4.85 0.05
CA ASN A 408 7.28 4.90 0.48
C ASN A 408 7.09 4.67 1.98
N ILE A 409 7.97 3.90 2.63
CA ILE A 409 7.98 3.70 4.09
C ILE A 409 8.92 4.66 4.82
N GLY A 410 9.54 5.61 4.11
CA GLY A 410 10.24 6.76 4.67
C GLY A 410 11.76 6.71 4.70
N LEU A 411 12.40 5.86 3.88
CA LEU A 411 13.82 6.00 3.58
C LEU A 411 14.12 7.45 3.12
N PHE A 412 15.21 8.02 3.63
CA PHE A 412 15.64 9.40 3.36
C PHE A 412 14.56 10.48 3.59
N SER A 413 13.81 10.33 4.68
CA SER A 413 12.75 11.25 5.11
C SER A 413 13.17 12.70 5.30
N GLU A 414 14.46 12.97 5.45
CA GLU A 414 15.07 14.30 5.55
C GLU A 414 14.80 15.12 4.29
N GLU A 415 14.95 14.51 3.12
CA GLU A 415 14.65 15.13 1.82
C GLU A 415 13.18 14.95 1.47
N TRP A 416 12.63 13.74 1.66
CA TRP A 416 11.26 13.41 1.22
C TRP A 416 10.21 14.41 1.73
N LEU A 417 10.29 14.80 3.00
CA LEU A 417 9.34 15.73 3.63
C LEU A 417 9.47 17.19 3.18
N LEU A 418 10.45 17.54 2.33
CA LEU A 418 10.57 18.87 1.74
C LEU A 418 9.67 19.05 0.52
N HIS A 419 9.12 17.97 -0.02
CA HIS A 419 8.43 17.96 -1.32
C HIS A 419 6.91 18.07 -1.24
N PHE A 420 6.30 17.97 -0.06
CA PHE A 420 4.85 18.01 0.16
C PHE A 420 4.52 18.39 1.61
N ILE A 421 3.25 18.68 1.90
CA ILE A 421 2.74 18.83 3.27
C ILE A 421 2.34 17.44 3.80
N PRO A 422 3.01 16.87 4.81
CA PRO A 422 2.73 15.51 5.26
C PRO A 422 1.27 15.32 5.67
N MET A 423 0.67 14.19 5.28
CA MET A 423 -0.74 13.83 5.51
C MET A 423 -1.77 14.64 4.72
N ILE A 424 -1.35 15.68 3.99
CA ILE A 424 -2.24 16.61 3.29
C ILE A 424 -1.91 16.69 1.79
N GLY A 425 -0.64 16.52 1.39
CA GLY A 425 -0.18 16.71 0.01
C GLY A 425 0.16 18.19 -0.25
N GLY A 426 -0.87 19.03 -0.26
CA GLY A 426 -0.76 20.46 -0.53
C GLY A 426 -0.77 20.78 -2.03
N ALA A 427 -0.99 22.06 -2.38
CA ALA A 427 -1.12 22.47 -3.79
C ALA A 427 0.13 22.29 -4.65
N HIS A 428 1.30 22.18 -4.02
CA HIS A 428 2.58 22.01 -4.70
C HIS A 428 3.30 20.79 -4.16
N VAL A 429 3.29 19.72 -4.95
CA VAL A 429 4.12 18.54 -4.75
C VAL A 429 5.24 18.56 -5.78
N SER A 430 6.45 18.16 -5.40
CA SER A 430 7.61 18.07 -6.31
C SER A 430 8.25 16.67 -6.28
N PRO A 431 9.04 16.29 -7.30
CA PRO A 431 9.71 14.99 -7.34
C PRO A 431 10.76 14.82 -6.24
N ILE A 432 10.79 13.64 -5.60
CA ILE A 432 11.99 13.17 -4.91
C ILE A 432 12.98 12.63 -5.95
N LYS A 433 14.08 13.36 -6.16
CA LYS A 433 15.04 13.02 -7.22
C LYS A 433 16.01 11.95 -6.74
N ILE A 434 16.17 10.90 -7.55
CA ILE A 434 17.16 9.85 -7.32
C ILE A 434 18.57 10.45 -7.25
N ALA A 435 18.92 11.38 -8.13
CA ALA A 435 20.23 12.05 -8.10
C ALA A 435 20.53 12.74 -6.75
N ASP A 436 19.53 13.30 -6.08
CA ASP A 436 19.71 13.92 -4.77
C ASP A 436 19.89 12.86 -3.66
N ALA A 437 19.18 11.74 -3.76
CA ALA A 437 19.34 10.58 -2.87
C ALA A 437 20.71 9.92 -3.04
N GLU A 438 21.17 9.70 -4.28
CA GLU A 438 22.51 9.17 -4.60
C GLU A 438 23.62 10.03 -4.03
N LYS A 439 23.45 11.35 -4.07
CA LYS A 439 24.44 12.29 -3.56
C LYS A 439 24.45 12.35 -2.03
N ASN A 440 23.28 12.42 -1.41
CA ASN A 440 23.15 12.88 -0.03
C ASN A 440 22.64 11.85 1.00
N SER A 441 22.35 10.61 0.60
CA SER A 441 21.89 9.57 1.53
C SER A 441 22.77 8.32 1.49
N SER A 442 23.39 8.00 2.63
CA SER A 442 24.08 6.72 2.82
C SER A 442 23.10 5.56 2.93
N TYR A 443 21.92 5.76 3.52
CA TYR A 443 20.88 4.73 3.59
C TYR A 443 20.30 4.39 2.22
N TRP A 444 20.09 5.37 1.34
CA TRP A 444 19.63 5.13 -0.04
C TRP A 444 20.63 4.26 -0.81
N ARG A 445 21.90 4.65 -0.84
CA ARG A 445 22.96 3.88 -1.53
C ARG A 445 23.09 2.46 -0.96
N ALA A 446 23.03 2.31 0.37
CA ALA A 446 23.07 1.00 1.01
C ALA A 446 21.84 0.14 0.64
N ASN A 447 20.65 0.75 0.55
CA ASN A 447 19.45 0.05 0.12
C ASN A 447 19.56 -0.42 -1.33
N VAL A 448 19.93 0.49 -2.23
CA VAL A 448 20.11 0.23 -3.66
C VAL A 448 21.10 -0.92 -3.90
N ALA A 449 22.20 -0.99 -3.15
CA ALA A 449 23.17 -2.08 -3.22
C ALA A 449 22.63 -3.44 -2.71
N GLN A 450 21.61 -3.45 -1.85
CA GLN A 450 21.03 -4.67 -1.27
C GLN A 450 19.83 -5.21 -2.07
N THR A 451 19.10 -4.34 -2.76
CA THR A 451 17.88 -4.69 -3.53
C THR A 451 18.07 -5.80 -4.57
N PRO A 452 19.21 -5.97 -5.25
CA PRO A 452 19.45 -7.13 -6.12
C PRO A 452 19.23 -8.47 -5.39
N ASN A 453 19.63 -8.57 -4.12
CA ASN A 453 19.40 -9.78 -3.33
C ASN A 453 17.93 -9.97 -2.96
N THR A 454 17.17 -8.89 -2.71
CA THR A 454 15.71 -8.96 -2.54
C THR A 454 15.02 -9.48 -3.80
N ALA A 455 15.47 -9.06 -4.98
CA ALA A 455 14.95 -9.61 -6.23
C ALA A 455 15.28 -11.10 -6.40
N LEU A 456 16.51 -11.53 -6.06
CA LEU A 456 16.88 -12.95 -6.06
C LEU A 456 16.07 -13.78 -5.05
N PHE A 457 15.79 -13.22 -3.87
CA PHE A 457 14.88 -13.83 -2.91
C PHE A 457 13.52 -14.11 -3.57
N PHE A 458 12.87 -13.12 -4.18
CA PHE A 458 11.59 -13.34 -4.85
C PHE A 458 11.65 -14.29 -6.04
N LEU A 459 12.75 -14.29 -6.81
CA LEU A 459 12.94 -15.28 -7.89
C LEU A 459 12.98 -16.72 -7.36
N ALA A 460 13.49 -16.93 -6.14
CA ALA A 460 13.57 -18.25 -5.53
C ALA A 460 12.30 -18.66 -4.75
N THR A 461 11.62 -17.70 -4.10
CA THR A 461 10.63 -18.01 -3.05
C THR A 461 9.19 -17.65 -3.39
N ALA A 462 8.93 -16.76 -4.33
CA ALA A 462 7.60 -16.21 -4.64
C ALA A 462 6.71 -17.19 -5.43
N LYS A 463 6.43 -18.36 -4.88
CA LYS A 463 5.69 -19.46 -5.53
C LYS A 463 4.18 -19.44 -5.17
N PRO A 464 3.30 -19.98 -6.02
CA PRO A 464 1.86 -20.11 -5.72
C PRO A 464 1.54 -20.96 -4.48
N ASP A 465 0.55 -20.53 -3.71
CA ASP A 465 -0.15 -21.33 -2.69
C ASP A 465 -1.38 -22.03 -3.28
N TYR A 466 -1.32 -23.35 -3.45
CA TYR A 466 -2.45 -24.14 -3.94
C TYR A 466 -3.39 -24.57 -2.81
N LEU A 467 -4.70 -24.36 -2.97
CA LEU A 467 -5.69 -24.79 -1.97
C LEU A 467 -5.61 -26.29 -1.66
N LYS A 468 -5.40 -27.12 -2.68
CA LYS A 468 -5.33 -28.59 -2.54
C LYS A 468 -4.24 -29.08 -1.58
N VAL A 469 -3.19 -28.28 -1.33
CA VAL A 469 -2.11 -28.64 -0.39
C VAL A 469 -2.30 -28.01 0.99
N ALA A 470 -3.26 -27.09 1.15
CA ALA A 470 -3.57 -26.47 2.42
C ALA A 470 -4.34 -27.43 3.35
N PRO A 471 -4.24 -27.29 4.68
CA PRO A 471 -4.94 -28.13 5.64
C PRO A 471 -6.46 -28.14 5.40
N GLY A 472 -7.02 -29.33 5.11
CA GLY A 472 -8.44 -29.49 4.80
C GLY A 472 -8.90 -28.91 3.46
N GLY A 473 -7.99 -28.38 2.64
CA GLY A 473 -8.31 -27.69 1.39
C GLY A 473 -8.93 -28.61 0.33
N THR A 474 -8.61 -29.91 0.33
CA THR A 474 -9.20 -30.89 -0.59
C THR A 474 -10.72 -31.02 -0.46
N ALA A 475 -11.30 -30.67 0.69
CA ALA A 475 -12.75 -30.69 0.90
C ALA A 475 -13.52 -29.63 0.08
N TYR A 476 -12.80 -28.63 -0.45
CA TYR A 476 -13.38 -27.54 -1.25
C TYR A 476 -13.22 -27.75 -2.75
N MET A 477 -12.53 -28.81 -3.16
CA MET A 477 -12.22 -29.11 -4.56
C MET A 477 -13.42 -29.77 -5.24
N GLU A 478 -13.71 -29.33 -6.46
CA GLU A 478 -14.84 -29.79 -7.28
C GLU A 478 -14.29 -30.25 -8.64
N ASP A 479 -13.45 -31.28 -8.62
CA ASP A 479 -12.65 -31.71 -9.78
C ASP A 479 -13.49 -32.04 -11.03
N ASP A 480 -14.71 -32.56 -10.84
CA ASP A 480 -15.65 -32.86 -11.94
C ASP A 480 -16.08 -31.62 -12.73
N LEU A 481 -16.05 -30.44 -12.10
CA LEU A 481 -16.43 -29.17 -12.74
C LEU A 481 -15.24 -28.46 -13.39
N VAL A 482 -14.00 -28.80 -13.00
CA VAL A 482 -12.78 -28.13 -13.48
C VAL A 482 -12.65 -28.15 -15.01
N PRO A 483 -12.94 -29.24 -15.74
CA PRO A 483 -12.87 -29.23 -17.21
C PRO A 483 -13.77 -28.17 -17.85
N GLN A 484 -15.01 -28.00 -17.37
CA GLN A 484 -15.90 -26.95 -17.85
C GLN A 484 -15.42 -25.57 -17.40
N GLY A 485 -14.92 -25.45 -16.16
CA GLY A 485 -14.34 -24.21 -15.65
C GLY A 485 -13.18 -23.70 -16.48
N LYS A 486 -12.31 -24.60 -16.97
CA LYS A 486 -11.24 -24.28 -17.92
C LYS A 486 -11.78 -23.70 -19.23
N GLN A 487 -12.87 -24.23 -19.77
CA GLN A 487 -13.50 -23.69 -21.00
C GLN A 487 -14.00 -22.27 -20.77
N VAL A 488 -14.73 -22.05 -19.67
CA VAL A 488 -15.28 -20.74 -19.32
C VAL A 488 -14.17 -19.73 -19.09
N PHE A 489 -13.13 -20.12 -18.34
CA PHE A 489 -11.97 -19.28 -18.06
C PHE A 489 -11.24 -18.88 -19.34
N ALA A 490 -10.99 -19.82 -20.25
CA ALA A 490 -10.34 -19.55 -21.53
C ALA A 490 -11.10 -18.51 -22.35
N GLU A 491 -12.44 -18.59 -22.38
CA GLU A 491 -13.26 -17.70 -23.19
C GLU A 491 -13.49 -16.32 -22.56
N ARG A 492 -13.57 -16.23 -21.22
CA ARG A 492 -14.05 -15.02 -20.52
C ARG A 492 -12.98 -14.32 -19.70
N CYS A 493 -12.03 -15.05 -19.13
CA CYS A 493 -11.14 -14.51 -18.09
C CYS A 493 -9.69 -14.44 -18.57
N ALA A 494 -9.22 -15.44 -19.33
CA ALA A 494 -7.81 -15.64 -19.64
C ALA A 494 -7.17 -14.49 -20.44
N ARG A 495 -7.96 -13.74 -21.22
CA ARG A 495 -7.50 -12.54 -21.93
C ARG A 495 -7.00 -11.42 -21.02
N CYS A 496 -7.36 -11.43 -19.73
CA CYS A 496 -6.84 -10.50 -18.71
C CYS A 496 -6.05 -11.25 -17.62
N HIS A 497 -6.44 -12.50 -17.34
CA HIS A 497 -5.93 -13.31 -16.24
C HIS A 497 -5.04 -14.47 -16.68
N SER A 498 -4.31 -14.33 -17.80
CA SER A 498 -3.30 -15.30 -18.21
C SER A 498 -2.09 -14.60 -18.79
N SER A 499 -0.91 -15.06 -18.37
CA SER A 499 0.37 -14.67 -18.96
C SER A 499 0.78 -15.59 -20.11
N LYS A 500 0.17 -16.79 -20.19
CA LYS A 500 0.22 -17.66 -21.37
C LYS A 500 -0.89 -17.27 -22.33
N LEU A 501 -0.53 -16.66 -23.45
CA LEU A 501 -1.46 -16.22 -24.50
C LEU A 501 -0.96 -16.70 -25.88
N PRO A 502 -1.84 -16.74 -26.89
CA PRO A 502 -1.44 -17.02 -28.27
C PRO A 502 -0.32 -16.08 -28.76
N GLU A 503 0.68 -16.60 -29.47
CA GLU A 503 1.86 -15.82 -29.89
C GLU A 503 1.54 -14.61 -30.78
N ASN A 504 0.44 -14.65 -31.54
CA ASN A 504 0.00 -13.52 -32.35
C ASN A 504 -0.44 -12.31 -31.51
N VAL A 505 -0.79 -12.50 -30.23
CA VAL A 505 -1.04 -11.38 -29.31
C VAL A 505 0.19 -10.47 -29.25
N PHE A 506 1.36 -11.05 -29.03
CA PHE A 506 2.61 -10.30 -28.85
C PHE A 506 3.17 -9.76 -30.18
N ASN A 507 3.04 -10.55 -31.27
CA ASN A 507 3.70 -10.21 -32.53
C ASN A 507 2.83 -9.39 -33.49
N THR A 508 1.49 -9.43 -33.34
CA THR A 508 0.55 -8.77 -34.26
C THR A 508 -0.26 -7.66 -33.57
N TYR A 509 -0.91 -7.97 -32.45
CA TYR A 509 -1.90 -7.09 -31.84
C TYR A 509 -1.31 -6.13 -30.81
N PHE A 510 -0.23 -6.54 -30.12
CA PHE A 510 0.45 -5.75 -29.10
C PHE A 510 1.97 -5.71 -29.35
N LYS A 511 2.34 -5.15 -30.51
CA LYS A 511 3.73 -5.09 -30.99
C LYS A 511 4.55 -3.95 -30.37
N ALA A 512 5.85 -3.93 -30.67
CA ALA A 512 6.74 -2.82 -30.31
C ALA A 512 6.15 -1.46 -30.73
N GLY A 513 6.19 -0.48 -29.82
CA GLY A 513 5.59 0.84 -30.00
C GLY A 513 4.18 1.01 -29.43
N CYS A 514 3.60 -0.04 -28.84
CA CYS A 514 2.29 0.05 -28.17
C CYS A 514 2.34 0.73 -26.79
N ILE A 515 3.50 0.79 -26.11
CA ILE A 515 3.62 1.46 -24.82
C ILE A 515 3.89 2.96 -25.04
N GLY A 516 2.95 3.82 -24.63
CA GLY A 516 3.02 5.27 -24.82
C GLY A 516 1.76 5.85 -25.48
N PRO A 517 1.86 6.90 -26.32
CA PRO A 517 0.70 7.59 -26.91
C PRO A 517 -0.25 6.68 -27.71
N ASN A 518 0.27 5.62 -28.34
CA ASN A 518 -0.51 4.71 -29.19
C ASN A 518 -1.20 3.57 -28.41
N TYR A 519 -1.10 3.58 -27.08
CA TYR A 519 -1.53 2.46 -26.23
C TYR A 519 -2.99 2.06 -26.44
N LEU A 520 -3.92 3.02 -26.45
CA LEU A 520 -5.35 2.70 -26.61
C LEU A 520 -5.67 2.07 -27.96
N LYS A 521 -4.98 2.46 -29.02
CA LYS A 521 -5.16 1.82 -30.33
C LYS A 521 -4.76 0.34 -30.27
N CYS A 522 -3.59 0.03 -29.72
CA CYS A 522 -3.14 -1.35 -29.58
C CYS A 522 -4.03 -2.15 -28.63
N TRP A 523 -4.48 -1.52 -27.54
CA TRP A 523 -5.43 -2.10 -26.61
C TRP A 523 -6.74 -2.46 -27.31
N ASP A 524 -7.30 -1.57 -28.13
CA ASP A 524 -8.54 -1.81 -28.86
C ASP A 524 -8.38 -2.93 -29.89
N ASP A 525 -7.27 -2.95 -30.63
CA ASP A 525 -6.93 -4.00 -31.59
C ASP A 525 -6.81 -5.37 -30.88
N TYR A 526 -6.12 -5.41 -29.74
CA TYR A 526 -6.01 -6.60 -28.88
C TYR A 526 -7.37 -7.03 -28.34
N TRP A 527 -8.14 -6.11 -27.77
CA TRP A 527 -9.43 -6.40 -27.16
C TRP A 527 -10.41 -6.95 -28.20
N ALA A 528 -10.47 -6.37 -29.40
CA ALA A 528 -11.27 -6.88 -30.50
C ALA A 528 -10.85 -8.31 -30.90
N TYR A 529 -9.54 -8.57 -31.02
CA TYR A 529 -9.03 -9.90 -31.33
C TYR A 529 -9.44 -10.94 -30.28
N THR A 530 -9.36 -10.61 -29.00
CA THR A 530 -9.71 -11.57 -27.91
C THR A 530 -11.15 -12.05 -27.94
N LYS A 531 -12.04 -11.33 -28.64
CA LYS A 531 -13.46 -11.71 -28.79
C LYS A 531 -13.70 -12.73 -29.92
N THR A 532 -12.72 -12.88 -30.83
CA THR A 532 -12.85 -13.75 -32.02
C THR A 532 -12.86 -15.23 -31.67
N ALA A 533 -13.42 -16.05 -32.57
CA ALA A 533 -13.38 -17.50 -32.45
C ALA A 533 -11.94 -18.06 -32.52
N GLU A 534 -11.07 -17.40 -33.30
CA GLU A 534 -9.65 -17.76 -33.42
C GLU A 534 -8.94 -17.69 -32.07
N PHE A 535 -9.00 -16.52 -31.40
CA PHE A 535 -8.41 -16.35 -30.08
C PHE A 535 -9.00 -17.35 -29.08
N LYS A 536 -10.34 -17.46 -29.01
CA LYS A 536 -11.02 -18.35 -28.06
C LYS A 536 -10.62 -19.82 -28.26
N THR A 537 -10.47 -20.27 -29.51
CA THR A 537 -10.03 -21.64 -29.82
C THR A 537 -8.58 -21.87 -29.38
N ALA A 538 -7.67 -20.96 -29.72
CA ALA A 538 -6.27 -21.05 -29.30
C ALA A 538 -6.13 -20.99 -27.77
N MET A 539 -6.88 -20.10 -27.11
CA MET A 539 -6.85 -19.94 -25.66
C MET A 539 -7.39 -21.19 -24.95
N LYS A 540 -8.43 -21.84 -25.47
CA LYS A 540 -8.91 -23.13 -24.94
C LYS A 540 -7.82 -24.20 -24.98
N GLN A 541 -7.06 -24.29 -26.07
CA GLN A 541 -5.95 -25.23 -26.16
C GLN A 541 -4.88 -24.94 -25.08
N ILE A 542 -4.54 -23.66 -24.89
CA ILE A 542 -3.57 -23.22 -23.87
C ILE A 542 -4.05 -23.55 -22.46
N VAL A 543 -5.31 -23.24 -22.10
CA VAL A 543 -5.84 -23.47 -20.75
C VAL A 543 -6.00 -24.97 -20.42
N ASN A 544 -6.28 -25.79 -21.43
CA ASN A 544 -6.40 -27.24 -21.26
C ASN A 544 -5.05 -27.95 -21.24
N ALA A 545 -3.95 -27.28 -21.57
CA ALA A 545 -2.62 -27.87 -21.49
C ALA A 545 -2.27 -28.26 -20.04
N PRO A 546 -1.60 -29.41 -19.82
CA PRO A 546 -1.23 -29.86 -18.47
C PRO A 546 -0.35 -28.87 -17.72
N ASP A 547 0.49 -28.13 -18.44
CA ASP A 547 1.43 -27.14 -17.89
C ASP A 547 0.81 -25.75 -17.75
N PHE A 548 -0.51 -25.55 -17.97
CA PHE A 548 -1.11 -24.21 -18.02
C PHE A 548 -0.80 -23.33 -16.78
N LEU A 549 -0.70 -23.93 -15.59
CA LEU A 549 -0.39 -23.22 -14.35
C LEU A 549 1.12 -23.02 -14.12
N ASP A 550 1.98 -23.78 -14.81
CA ASP A 550 3.42 -23.69 -14.67
C ASP A 550 3.92 -22.37 -15.28
N ASN A 551 4.60 -21.54 -14.49
CA ASN A 551 5.06 -20.20 -14.88
C ASN A 551 3.95 -19.31 -15.44
N ASN A 552 2.69 -19.53 -15.06
CA ASN A 552 1.60 -18.63 -15.37
C ASN A 552 1.27 -17.78 -14.16
N TYR A 553 1.51 -16.47 -14.22
CA TYR A 553 1.18 -15.56 -13.12
C TYR A 553 -0.28 -15.08 -13.11
N LEU A 554 -1.14 -15.72 -13.90
CA LEU A 554 -2.60 -15.56 -13.90
C LEU A 554 -3.06 -14.09 -13.95
N SER A 555 -2.30 -13.31 -14.70
CA SER A 555 -2.55 -11.94 -15.13
C SER A 555 -1.77 -11.76 -16.44
N ASN A 556 -2.13 -10.77 -17.24
CA ASN A 556 -1.29 -10.28 -18.32
C ASN A 556 -0.63 -8.94 -18.00
N GLU A 557 -0.96 -8.32 -16.85
CA GLU A 557 -0.41 -7.05 -16.35
C GLU A 557 -0.57 -5.81 -17.23
N VAL A 558 -1.22 -5.94 -18.38
CA VAL A 558 -1.52 -4.80 -19.25
C VAL A 558 -2.43 -3.81 -18.53
N ARG A 559 -2.25 -2.53 -18.82
CA ARG A 559 -3.04 -1.43 -18.27
C ARG A 559 -4.43 -1.44 -18.90
N VAL A 560 -5.44 -1.90 -18.17
CA VAL A 560 -6.83 -1.95 -18.66
C VAL A 560 -7.51 -0.59 -18.43
N PRO A 561 -8.14 0.01 -19.46
CA PRO A 561 -8.90 1.23 -19.29
C PRO A 561 -10.06 1.05 -18.30
N VAL A 562 -10.19 1.95 -17.33
CA VAL A 562 -11.30 1.89 -16.37
C VAL A 562 -12.67 2.07 -17.05
N THR A 563 -12.71 2.63 -18.26
CA THR A 563 -13.92 2.73 -19.09
C THR A 563 -14.51 1.37 -19.50
N LEU A 564 -13.68 0.32 -19.51
CA LEU A 564 -14.10 -1.07 -19.66
C LEU A 564 -14.41 -1.72 -18.31
N MET A 565 -13.54 -1.54 -17.31
CA MET A 565 -13.67 -2.22 -16.02
C MET A 565 -14.85 -1.71 -15.19
N GLU A 566 -15.23 -0.44 -15.35
CA GLU A 566 -16.23 0.28 -14.53
C GLU A 566 -15.97 0.27 -13.01
N THR A 567 -14.77 -0.15 -12.57
CA THR A 567 -14.37 -0.11 -11.17
C THR A 567 -14.25 1.34 -10.69
N ASN A 568 -14.26 1.54 -9.37
CA ASN A 568 -14.08 2.86 -8.79
C ASN A 568 -12.87 3.59 -9.39
N ALA A 569 -13.10 4.81 -9.91
CA ALA A 569 -12.10 5.56 -10.67
C ALA A 569 -11.02 6.24 -9.81
N CYS A 570 -11.14 6.29 -8.48
CA CYS A 570 -10.17 7.00 -7.63
C CYS A 570 -8.77 6.41 -7.72
N SER A 571 -8.64 5.07 -7.79
CA SER A 571 -7.33 4.43 -7.95
C SER A 571 -6.64 4.74 -9.29
N PRO A 572 -7.31 4.57 -10.44
CA PRO A 572 -6.80 5.03 -11.73
C PRO A 572 -6.49 6.53 -11.84
N LEU A 573 -7.01 7.38 -10.95
CA LEU A 573 -6.79 8.83 -10.96
C LEU A 573 -5.56 9.27 -10.18
N ALA A 574 -4.88 8.34 -9.49
CA ALA A 574 -3.71 8.64 -8.67
C ALA A 574 -2.68 9.48 -9.43
N THR A 575 -2.15 10.53 -8.78
CA THR A 575 -1.29 11.51 -9.45
C THR A 575 0.17 11.41 -9.05
N ASN A 576 0.52 10.65 -8.01
CA ASN A 576 1.89 10.68 -7.50
C ASN A 576 2.97 10.25 -8.51
N ALA A 577 2.64 9.36 -9.45
CA ALA A 577 3.59 8.84 -10.44
C ALA A 577 3.56 9.58 -11.79
N ILE A 578 2.89 10.73 -11.87
CA ILE A 578 2.89 11.55 -13.09
C ILE A 578 4.09 12.50 -13.09
N ARG A 579 4.26 13.21 -14.22
CA ARG A 579 5.31 14.21 -14.38
C ARG A 579 5.29 15.27 -13.28
N ASP A 580 6.47 15.65 -12.81
CA ASP A 580 6.68 16.71 -11.81
C ASP A 580 6.00 16.43 -10.45
N ASN A 581 5.65 15.18 -10.16
CA ASN A 581 5.07 14.76 -8.89
C ASN A 581 6.04 13.84 -8.12
N ILE A 582 5.67 13.46 -6.89
CA ILE A 582 6.58 12.85 -5.91
C ILE A 582 7.32 11.61 -6.45
N TRP A 583 6.66 10.74 -7.22
CA TRP A 583 7.24 9.52 -7.79
C TRP A 583 7.62 9.67 -9.27
N ASP A 584 7.83 10.89 -9.78
CA ASP A 584 8.23 11.13 -11.18
C ASP A 584 9.47 10.32 -11.58
N ASN A 585 10.49 10.24 -10.72
CA ASN A 585 11.68 9.43 -11.00
C ASN A 585 11.43 7.90 -10.97
N PHE A 586 10.23 7.43 -10.60
CA PHE A 586 9.90 6.00 -10.45
C PHE A 586 8.81 5.53 -11.42
N SER A 587 8.51 6.32 -12.44
CA SER A 587 7.68 5.93 -13.59
C SER A 587 8.34 6.35 -14.90
N SER A 588 8.10 5.58 -15.96
CA SER A 588 8.69 5.78 -17.28
C SER A 588 8.10 7.01 -17.99
N GLU A 589 8.83 7.48 -18.99
CA GLU A 589 8.33 8.49 -19.92
C GLU A 589 7.16 7.93 -20.76
N SER A 590 7.20 6.65 -21.11
CA SER A 590 6.09 6.02 -21.84
C SER A 590 4.79 5.96 -21.01
N TYR A 591 4.86 5.66 -19.71
CA TYR A 591 3.71 5.70 -18.79
C TYR A 591 3.09 7.10 -18.73
N LYS A 592 3.93 8.12 -18.54
CA LYS A 592 3.51 9.54 -18.46
C LYS A 592 2.93 10.08 -19.77
N ASN A 593 3.08 9.35 -20.87
CA ASN A 593 2.52 9.68 -22.18
C ASN A 593 1.31 8.83 -22.58
N LEU A 594 0.78 8.01 -21.67
CA LEU A 594 -0.47 7.29 -21.93
C LEU A 594 -1.64 8.28 -22.15
N PRO A 595 -2.49 8.06 -23.17
CA PRO A 595 -3.60 8.97 -23.49
C PRO A 595 -4.71 8.89 -22.43
N SER A 596 -5.63 9.85 -22.47
CA SER A 596 -6.89 9.77 -21.72
C SER A 596 -7.72 8.57 -22.20
N VAL A 597 -8.32 7.85 -21.26
CA VAL A 597 -9.25 6.73 -21.52
C VAL A 597 -10.67 7.19 -21.89
N GLY A 598 -10.93 8.50 -21.96
CA GLY A 598 -12.25 9.07 -22.25
C GLY A 598 -13.12 9.26 -20.99
N LYS A 599 -14.40 8.90 -21.07
CA LYS A 599 -15.40 9.18 -20.02
C LYS A 599 -15.73 7.97 -19.17
N VAL A 600 -15.85 8.17 -17.86
CA VAL A 600 -16.42 7.19 -16.92
C VAL A 600 -17.73 7.68 -16.34
N MET A 601 -18.63 6.75 -16.01
CA MET A 601 -19.87 7.07 -15.31
C MET A 601 -19.60 7.19 -13.81
N VAL A 602 -19.98 8.32 -13.22
CA VAL A 602 -19.94 8.60 -11.79
C VAL A 602 -21.33 8.96 -11.28
N HIS A 603 -21.52 8.94 -9.97
CA HIS A 603 -22.83 9.13 -9.35
C HIS A 603 -22.77 10.22 -8.30
N ASP A 604 -23.79 11.08 -8.29
CA ASP A 604 -23.99 12.03 -7.21
C ASP A 604 -24.19 11.25 -5.89
N PRO A 605 -23.42 11.56 -4.82
CA PRO A 605 -23.38 10.71 -3.63
C PRO A 605 -24.62 10.83 -2.73
N PHE A 606 -25.54 11.75 -3.01
CA PHE A 606 -26.78 11.95 -2.26
C PHE A 606 -28.01 11.46 -3.02
N THR A 607 -28.07 11.73 -4.32
CA THR A 607 -29.23 11.41 -5.17
C THR A 607 -29.05 10.12 -5.97
N GLY A 608 -27.82 9.65 -6.14
CA GLY A 608 -27.50 8.50 -7.01
C GLY A 608 -27.59 8.80 -8.51
N ALA A 609 -27.86 10.07 -8.90
CA ALA A 609 -27.99 10.46 -10.29
C ALA A 609 -26.66 10.25 -11.05
N PRO A 610 -26.67 9.55 -12.20
CA PRO A 610 -25.46 9.30 -12.97
C PRO A 610 -25.05 10.55 -13.77
N SER A 611 -23.74 10.74 -13.92
CA SER A 611 -23.14 11.74 -14.81
C SER A 611 -21.86 11.20 -15.44
N TRP A 612 -21.33 11.87 -16.45
CA TRP A 612 -20.08 11.50 -17.11
C TRP A 612 -18.93 12.37 -16.63
N TYR A 613 -17.84 11.74 -16.24
CA TYR A 613 -16.59 12.38 -15.83
C TYR A 613 -15.49 12.14 -16.88
N GLU A 614 -14.84 13.21 -17.32
CA GLU A 614 -13.72 13.18 -18.26
C GLU A 614 -12.44 12.73 -17.54
N MET A 615 -11.90 11.58 -17.93
CA MET A 615 -10.66 11.09 -17.35
C MET A 615 -9.47 11.84 -17.94
N PRO A 616 -8.50 12.29 -17.13
CA PRO A 616 -7.29 12.89 -17.64
C PRO A 616 -6.34 11.81 -18.21
N GLY A 617 -5.44 12.22 -19.11
CA GLY A 617 -4.34 11.36 -19.58
C GLY A 617 -3.10 11.45 -18.69
N GLY A 618 -1.95 11.05 -19.23
CA GLY A 618 -0.65 11.16 -18.56
C GLY A 618 -0.37 10.04 -17.57
N GLY A 619 -0.76 8.80 -17.93
CA GLY A 619 -0.62 7.62 -17.07
C GLY A 619 -1.91 7.24 -16.31
N ARG A 620 -2.88 8.15 -16.24
CA ARG A 620 -4.12 7.99 -15.49
C ARG A 620 -5.22 7.29 -16.29
N GLY A 621 -6.17 6.70 -15.58
CA GLY A 621 -7.34 6.03 -16.13
C GLY A 621 -7.18 4.53 -16.38
N PHE A 622 -6.05 3.96 -15.94
CA PHE A 622 -5.77 2.55 -16.13
C PHE A 622 -5.65 1.78 -14.81
N THR A 623 -5.89 0.48 -14.89
CA THR A 623 -5.68 -0.48 -13.81
C THR A 623 -5.19 -1.77 -14.42
N ARG A 624 -4.18 -2.40 -13.83
CA ARG A 624 -3.77 -3.74 -14.25
C ARG A 624 -4.72 -4.81 -13.70
N PRO A 625 -4.89 -5.96 -14.37
CA PRO A 625 -5.55 -7.11 -13.78
C PRO A 625 -4.74 -7.64 -12.59
N ALA A 626 -5.43 -7.94 -11.49
CA ALA A 626 -4.83 -8.64 -10.38
C ALA A 626 -4.39 -10.05 -10.83
N SER A 627 -3.26 -10.52 -10.29
CA SER A 627 -2.86 -11.93 -10.43
C SER A 627 -3.88 -12.77 -9.66
N LEU A 628 -4.39 -13.83 -10.29
CA LEU A 628 -5.27 -14.78 -9.62
C LEU A 628 -4.51 -15.93 -8.93
N ILE A 629 -3.17 -15.89 -8.90
CA ILE A 629 -2.41 -16.82 -8.05
C ILE A 629 -2.94 -16.74 -6.62
N SER A 630 -3.30 -17.90 -6.10
CA SER A 630 -3.77 -18.15 -4.75
C SER A 630 -5.02 -17.34 -4.40
N LEU A 631 -5.88 -17.12 -5.39
CA LEU A 631 -7.07 -16.27 -5.28
C LEU A 631 -7.96 -16.65 -4.07
N TRP A 632 -8.04 -17.95 -3.78
CA TRP A 632 -8.74 -18.51 -2.62
C TRP A 632 -8.29 -17.94 -1.27
N SER A 633 -7.04 -17.46 -1.20
CA SER A 633 -6.44 -16.93 0.02
C SER A 633 -6.50 -15.40 0.12
N THR A 634 -6.85 -14.69 -0.95
CA THR A 634 -6.72 -13.22 -1.03
C THR A 634 -8.02 -12.45 -0.96
N ALA A 635 -9.15 -13.12 -0.74
CA ALA A 635 -10.44 -12.46 -0.54
C ALA A 635 -10.42 -11.61 0.77
N PRO A 636 -11.17 -10.50 0.85
CA PRO A 636 -12.15 -9.98 -0.13
C PRO A 636 -11.55 -9.47 -1.45
N PHE A 637 -12.40 -9.14 -2.41
CA PHE A 637 -12.01 -8.76 -3.77
C PHE A 637 -12.21 -7.28 -4.10
N LEU A 638 -11.79 -6.94 -5.33
CA LEU A 638 -11.47 -5.59 -5.82
C LEU A 638 -10.23 -5.00 -5.15
N GLN A 639 -9.72 -3.91 -5.72
CA GLN A 639 -8.46 -3.30 -5.26
C GLN A 639 -8.51 -2.81 -3.81
N ASN A 640 -9.69 -2.66 -3.22
CA ASN A 640 -9.95 -2.04 -1.93
C ASN A 640 -10.68 -2.98 -0.94
N ASN A 641 -10.74 -4.30 -1.21
CA ASN A 641 -11.47 -5.28 -0.38
C ASN A 641 -12.96 -4.95 -0.15
N SER A 642 -13.62 -4.28 -1.10
CA SER A 642 -15.01 -3.86 -0.95
C SER A 642 -16.05 -4.89 -1.40
N VAL A 643 -15.63 -6.03 -1.97
CA VAL A 643 -16.52 -7.11 -2.42
C VAL A 643 -16.17 -8.41 -1.70
N GLY A 644 -17.07 -8.86 -0.83
CA GLY A 644 -16.90 -10.04 0.01
C GLY A 644 -16.76 -9.72 1.49
N GLU A 645 -17.10 -10.68 2.35
CA GLU A 645 -16.92 -10.60 3.80
C GLU A 645 -15.48 -10.91 4.21
N PHE A 646 -14.96 -10.13 5.17
CA PHE A 646 -13.66 -10.37 5.78
C PHE A 646 -13.80 -11.32 6.97
N GLN A 647 -12.86 -12.27 7.08
CA GLN A 647 -12.73 -13.16 8.23
C GLN A 647 -11.33 -13.01 8.84
N GLU A 648 -11.24 -12.96 10.17
CA GLU A 648 -10.02 -12.54 10.86
C GLU A 648 -8.99 -13.66 11.13
N SER A 649 -9.40 -14.94 11.22
CA SER A 649 -8.50 -15.98 11.77
C SER A 649 -7.31 -16.36 10.88
N GLY A 650 -7.41 -16.12 9.58
CA GLY A 650 -6.41 -16.58 8.60
C GLY A 650 -6.41 -18.08 8.33
N SER A 651 -7.32 -18.85 8.94
CA SER A 651 -7.47 -20.30 8.70
C SER A 651 -8.00 -20.61 7.29
N VAL A 652 -7.77 -21.83 6.80
CA VAL A 652 -8.26 -22.26 5.48
C VAL A 652 -9.78 -22.15 5.38
N LYS A 653 -10.52 -22.56 6.42
CA LYS A 653 -11.98 -22.48 6.46
C LYS A 653 -12.49 -21.05 6.29
N ASP A 654 -11.90 -20.12 7.02
CA ASP A 654 -12.32 -18.72 7.01
C ASP A 654 -11.92 -18.00 5.72
N ARG A 655 -10.73 -18.31 5.17
CA ARG A 655 -10.34 -17.86 3.82
C ARG A 655 -11.33 -18.34 2.76
N MET A 656 -11.74 -19.61 2.83
CA MET A 656 -12.76 -20.14 1.91
C MET A 656 -14.12 -19.49 2.09
N SER A 657 -14.52 -19.15 3.33
CA SER A 657 -15.75 -18.39 3.58
C SER A 657 -15.69 -17.00 2.93
N SER A 658 -14.57 -16.28 3.07
CA SER A 658 -14.36 -14.99 2.40
C SER A 658 -14.33 -15.12 0.88
N PHE A 659 -13.66 -16.16 0.36
CA PHE A 659 -13.60 -16.45 -1.07
C PHE A 659 -14.99 -16.74 -1.64
N ASP A 660 -15.76 -17.64 -1.04
CA ASP A 660 -17.07 -18.06 -1.55
C ASP A 660 -18.06 -16.89 -1.59
N ASP A 661 -18.07 -16.05 -0.56
CA ASP A 661 -18.91 -14.84 -0.54
C ASP A 661 -18.43 -13.80 -1.57
N GLY A 662 -17.13 -13.50 -1.59
CA GLY A 662 -16.55 -12.55 -2.53
C GLY A 662 -16.74 -12.96 -3.98
N ILE A 663 -16.46 -14.21 -4.34
CA ILE A 663 -16.51 -14.68 -5.73
C ILE A 663 -17.95 -14.75 -6.22
N LYS A 664 -18.89 -15.07 -5.32
CA LYS A 664 -20.31 -14.97 -5.61
C LYS A 664 -20.69 -13.54 -5.93
N GLN A 665 -20.30 -12.56 -5.13
CA GLN A 665 -20.61 -11.15 -5.41
C GLN A 665 -19.89 -10.59 -6.66
N MET A 666 -18.79 -11.21 -7.09
CA MET A 666 -18.13 -10.89 -8.36
C MET A 666 -18.93 -11.40 -9.57
N LEU A 667 -19.49 -12.62 -9.48
CA LEU A 667 -20.22 -13.27 -10.59
C LEU A 667 -21.75 -13.04 -10.57
N TRP A 668 -22.30 -12.60 -9.45
CA TRP A 668 -23.70 -12.17 -9.25
C TRP A 668 -23.72 -10.78 -8.60
N PRO A 669 -23.44 -9.70 -9.35
CA PRO A 669 -23.30 -8.35 -8.79
C PRO A 669 -24.54 -7.82 -8.05
N GLU A 670 -25.73 -8.34 -8.37
CA GLU A 670 -26.98 -8.06 -7.67
C GLU A 670 -26.98 -8.53 -6.20
N THR A 671 -26.07 -9.42 -5.81
CA THR A 671 -25.93 -9.86 -4.41
C THR A 671 -24.94 -9.02 -3.62
N ARG A 672 -24.34 -7.98 -4.21
CA ARG A 672 -23.46 -7.05 -3.48
C ARG A 672 -24.23 -6.36 -2.37
N LYS A 673 -23.53 -6.06 -1.27
CA LYS A 673 -24.07 -5.21 -0.20
C LYS A 673 -23.95 -3.74 -0.62
N GLY A 674 -24.90 -2.92 -0.19
CA GLY A 674 -24.92 -1.50 -0.55
C GLY A 674 -25.79 -0.66 0.36
N ASN A 675 -25.50 0.63 0.40
CA ASN A 675 -26.31 1.66 1.05
C ASN A 675 -26.96 2.61 0.02
N GLY A 676 -27.05 2.16 -1.23
CA GLY A 676 -27.69 2.82 -2.35
C GLY A 676 -27.77 1.90 -3.57
N THR A 677 -28.46 2.37 -4.61
CA THR A 677 -28.65 1.65 -5.88
C THR A 677 -28.20 2.56 -7.01
N PHE A 678 -27.28 2.09 -7.86
CA PHE A 678 -26.58 2.92 -8.84
C PHE A 678 -26.64 2.33 -10.24
N ALA A 679 -26.90 3.16 -11.25
CA ALA A 679 -26.89 2.73 -12.64
C ALA A 679 -25.49 2.30 -13.09
N THR A 680 -25.42 1.28 -13.93
CA THR A 680 -24.21 0.80 -14.62
C THR A 680 -24.30 1.06 -16.12
N LYS A 681 -23.19 0.93 -16.88
CA LYS A 681 -23.23 1.12 -18.34
C LYS A 681 -24.08 0.08 -19.08
N SER A 682 -24.40 -1.05 -18.45
CA SER A 682 -25.38 -2.02 -19.00
C SER A 682 -26.83 -1.53 -18.96
N GLY A 683 -27.12 -0.45 -18.22
CA GLY A 683 -28.48 0.00 -17.93
C GLY A 683 -29.11 -0.68 -16.71
N LYS A 684 -28.42 -1.64 -16.09
CA LYS A 684 -28.84 -2.26 -14.82
C LYS A 684 -28.44 -1.44 -13.61
N SER A 685 -29.17 -1.66 -12.53
CA SER A 685 -28.94 -1.04 -11.23
C SER A 685 -28.18 -1.97 -10.30
N LEU A 686 -27.05 -1.50 -9.76
CA LEU A 686 -26.20 -2.21 -8.82
C LEU A 686 -26.49 -1.76 -7.37
N PRO A 687 -26.66 -2.68 -6.40
CA PRO A 687 -26.50 -2.35 -4.98
C PRO A 687 -25.05 -1.91 -4.71
N GLY A 688 -24.84 -0.63 -4.44
CA GLY A 688 -23.51 -0.04 -4.29
C GLY A 688 -23.28 0.56 -2.91
N TRP A 689 -22.01 0.69 -2.56
CA TRP A 689 -21.56 1.26 -1.29
C TRP A 689 -20.88 2.61 -1.50
N ILE A 690 -21.31 3.61 -0.73
CA ILE A 690 -20.60 4.89 -0.56
C ILE A 690 -20.18 4.98 0.90
N ASP A 691 -18.90 5.25 1.16
CA ASP A 691 -18.41 5.49 2.52
C ASP A 691 -18.94 6.81 3.06
N LYS A 692 -19.61 6.72 4.21
CA LYS A 692 -20.25 7.84 4.90
C LYS A 692 -19.78 7.86 6.35
N THR A 693 -19.76 9.06 6.94
CA THR A 693 -19.50 9.21 8.37
C THR A 693 -20.50 8.39 9.18
N THR A 694 -20.01 7.58 10.12
CA THR A 694 -20.83 6.69 10.95
C THR A 694 -21.56 7.44 12.07
N GLN A 695 -21.09 8.64 12.40
CA GLN A 695 -21.69 9.54 13.37
C GLN A 695 -21.29 10.99 13.08
N ARG A 696 -21.92 11.95 13.79
CA ARG A 696 -21.46 13.34 13.78
C ARG A 696 -19.98 13.40 14.20
N SER A 697 -19.17 14.05 13.37
CA SER A 697 -17.72 14.14 13.55
C SER A 697 -17.18 15.55 13.39
N TYR A 698 -15.91 15.73 13.74
CA TYR A 698 -15.18 16.99 13.69
C TYR A 698 -13.74 16.75 13.25
N VAL A 699 -13.13 17.72 12.57
CA VAL A 699 -11.66 17.76 12.51
C VAL A 699 -11.18 18.26 13.87
N ILE A 700 -10.46 17.41 14.60
CA ILE A 700 -10.01 17.67 15.97
C ILE A 700 -8.49 17.91 15.94
N VAL A 701 -8.06 19.03 16.51
CA VAL A 701 -6.64 19.34 16.70
C VAL A 701 -6.37 19.41 18.20
N ALA A 702 -5.61 18.46 18.73
CA ALA A 702 -5.28 18.42 20.14
C ALA A 702 -4.44 19.63 20.56
N LYS A 703 -4.68 20.13 21.77
CA LYS A 703 -4.19 21.43 22.27
C LYS A 703 -2.68 21.64 22.14
N GLY A 704 -1.88 20.60 22.39
CA GLY A 704 -0.41 20.70 22.33
C GLY A 704 0.15 20.90 20.91
N TYR A 705 -0.64 20.61 19.88
CA TYR A 705 -0.27 20.80 18.47
C TYR A 705 -0.80 22.11 17.88
N ILE A 706 -1.56 22.89 18.66
CA ILE A 706 -2.13 24.16 18.21
C ILE A 706 -1.03 25.24 18.17
N PRO A 707 -0.80 25.92 17.03
CA PRO A 707 0.13 27.04 16.94
C PRO A 707 -0.15 28.10 18.00
N LEU A 708 0.89 28.76 18.52
CA LEU A 708 0.78 29.71 19.64
C LEU A 708 -0.30 30.79 19.42
N LEU A 709 -0.39 31.30 18.19
CA LEU A 709 -1.38 32.30 17.77
C LEU A 709 -2.83 31.82 17.90
N LEU A 710 -3.07 30.52 17.94
CA LEU A 710 -4.39 29.88 17.91
C LEU A 710 -4.80 29.25 19.23
N LYS A 711 -3.88 29.18 20.19
CA LYS A 711 -4.18 28.69 21.55
C LYS A 711 -5.35 29.42 22.23
N PRO A 712 -5.61 30.74 22.01
CA PRO A 712 -6.79 31.40 22.59
C PRO A 712 -8.14 30.89 22.08
N LEU A 713 -8.16 30.16 20.95
CA LEU A 713 -9.36 29.58 20.35
C LEU A 713 -9.65 28.16 20.84
N ALA A 714 -8.67 27.54 21.50
CA ALA A 714 -8.78 26.18 22.02
C ALA A 714 -9.59 26.13 23.31
N ASP A 715 -10.35 25.07 23.50
CA ASP A 715 -10.92 24.70 24.79
C ASP A 715 -9.97 23.75 25.56
N ALA A 716 -10.49 22.96 26.50
CA ALA A 716 -9.71 21.98 27.24
C ALA A 716 -9.17 20.85 26.33
N ASP A 717 -9.93 20.47 25.30
CA ASP A 717 -9.65 19.34 24.42
C ASP A 717 -8.91 19.77 23.14
N GLY A 718 -9.00 21.04 22.76
CA GLY A 718 -8.30 21.60 21.60
C GLY A 718 -9.18 22.47 20.71
N ILE A 719 -9.03 22.36 19.40
CA ILE A 719 -9.90 23.00 18.40
C ILE A 719 -10.70 21.92 17.68
N LYS A 720 -12.02 22.11 17.59
CA LYS A 720 -12.94 21.27 16.81
C LYS A 720 -13.48 22.08 15.63
N ILE A 721 -13.35 21.56 14.42
CA ILE A 721 -13.87 22.17 13.19
C ILE A 721 -14.99 21.26 12.66
N GLY A 722 -16.19 21.81 12.55
CA GLY A 722 -17.42 21.08 12.22
C GLY A 722 -18.65 21.81 12.77
N PRO A 723 -19.81 21.14 12.89
CA PRO A 723 -19.98 19.69 12.78
C PRO A 723 -19.96 19.18 11.34
N ILE A 724 -19.47 17.95 11.16
CA ILE A 724 -19.67 17.14 9.95
C ILE A 724 -20.78 16.15 10.30
N PRO A 725 -21.99 16.28 9.72
CA PRO A 725 -23.13 15.44 10.08
C PRO A 725 -22.88 13.95 9.84
N GLU A 726 -23.54 13.08 10.60
CA GLU A 726 -23.63 11.65 10.29
C GLU A 726 -24.15 11.44 8.86
N GLY A 727 -23.70 10.39 8.19
CA GLY A 727 -24.14 10.06 6.83
C GLY A 727 -23.52 10.94 5.73
N THR A 728 -22.58 11.82 6.05
CA THR A 728 -21.85 12.63 5.07
C THR A 728 -20.87 11.74 4.31
N PRO A 729 -20.88 11.71 2.96
CA PRO A 729 -19.88 10.97 2.19
C PRO A 729 -18.47 11.41 2.55
N VAL A 730 -17.62 10.48 3.03
CA VAL A 730 -16.27 10.80 3.52
C VAL A 730 -15.42 11.44 2.43
N ASN A 731 -15.50 10.86 1.22
CA ASN A 731 -14.76 11.33 0.05
C ASN A 731 -15.15 12.73 -0.44
N LEU A 732 -16.23 13.33 0.09
CA LEU A 732 -16.64 14.69 -0.26
C LEU A 732 -15.66 15.72 0.28
N LEU A 733 -14.99 15.40 1.40
CA LEU A 733 -14.02 16.27 2.06
C LEU A 733 -12.58 15.83 1.80
N THR A 734 -12.32 14.53 1.66
CA THR A 734 -10.94 14.01 1.55
C THR A 734 -10.37 14.13 0.15
N ASN A 735 -11.23 14.33 -0.87
CA ASN A 735 -10.81 14.42 -2.27
C ASN A 735 -10.67 15.86 -2.78
N ILE A 736 -10.66 16.86 -1.90
CA ILE A 736 -10.56 18.27 -2.29
C ILE A 736 -9.19 18.54 -2.94
N ASP A 737 -9.22 18.99 -4.19
CA ASP A 737 -8.06 19.36 -4.99
C ASP A 737 -7.48 20.70 -4.55
N LEU A 738 -6.45 20.65 -3.69
CA LEU A 738 -5.83 21.87 -3.16
C LEU A 738 -5.08 22.67 -4.24
N SER A 739 -4.77 22.05 -5.39
CA SER A 739 -4.17 22.77 -6.52
C SER A 739 -5.14 23.76 -7.19
N GLN A 740 -6.45 23.62 -6.97
CA GLN A 740 -7.46 24.57 -7.43
C GLN A 740 -7.61 25.74 -6.44
N GLU A 741 -6.50 26.41 -6.12
CA GLU A 741 -6.36 27.36 -5.01
C GLU A 741 -7.52 28.37 -4.91
N THR A 742 -7.85 29.07 -6.01
CA THR A 742 -8.93 30.08 -6.03
C THR A 742 -10.28 29.47 -5.68
N SER A 743 -10.61 28.31 -6.27
CA SER A 743 -11.88 27.61 -6.02
C SER A 743 -11.95 27.08 -4.59
N VAL A 744 -10.85 26.53 -4.08
CA VAL A 744 -10.74 26.02 -2.71
C VAL A 744 -10.86 27.16 -1.69
N VAL A 745 -10.17 28.29 -1.89
CA VAL A 745 -10.30 29.46 -1.01
C VAL A 745 -11.75 29.94 -0.97
N ARG A 746 -12.42 30.03 -2.13
CA ARG A 746 -13.84 30.39 -2.19
C ARG A 746 -14.72 29.38 -1.46
N LEU A 747 -14.49 28.08 -1.66
CA LEU A 747 -15.21 27.01 -0.96
C LEU A 747 -15.03 27.13 0.56
N LEU A 748 -13.80 27.32 1.05
CA LEU A 748 -13.53 27.44 2.48
C LEU A 748 -14.21 28.67 3.10
N LEU A 749 -14.27 29.79 2.35
CA LEU A 749 -15.04 30.96 2.76
C LEU A 749 -16.54 30.66 2.79
N ASN A 750 -17.08 29.91 1.82
CA ASN A 750 -18.49 29.51 1.81
C ASN A 750 -18.81 28.57 2.99
N ILE A 751 -17.96 27.56 3.24
CA ILE A 751 -18.04 26.66 4.39
C ILE A 751 -18.07 27.49 5.69
N LYS A 752 -17.21 28.49 5.81
CA LYS A 752 -17.19 29.41 6.96
C LYS A 752 -18.52 30.10 7.18
N HIS A 753 -19.09 30.69 6.12
CA HIS A 753 -20.35 31.40 6.22
C HIS A 753 -21.47 30.44 6.64
N LYS A 754 -21.54 29.25 6.03
CA LYS A 754 -22.54 28.22 6.39
C LYS A 754 -22.38 27.71 7.82
N LEU A 755 -21.16 27.52 8.31
CA LEU A 755 -20.92 27.17 9.70
C LEU A 755 -21.40 28.26 10.68
N ALA A 756 -21.35 29.53 10.29
CA ALA A 756 -21.86 30.64 11.09
C ALA A 756 -23.40 30.78 11.06
N GLU A 757 -24.07 30.22 10.04
CA GLU A 757 -25.53 30.17 9.92
C GLU A 757 -26.17 29.09 10.82
N LEU A 758 -25.37 28.15 11.36
CA LEU A 758 -25.90 27.07 12.21
C LEU A 758 -26.43 27.60 13.55
N PRO A 759 -27.64 27.17 13.98
CA PRO A 759 -28.13 27.47 15.31
C PRO A 759 -27.25 26.81 16.38
N ALA A 760 -27.22 27.39 17.57
CA ALA A 760 -26.54 26.77 18.71
C ALA A 760 -27.20 25.42 19.02
N GLY A 761 -26.41 24.34 19.03
CA GLY A 761 -26.92 22.98 19.24
C GLY A 761 -27.62 22.37 18.02
N ALA A 762 -27.41 22.90 16.80
CA ALA A 762 -28.00 22.36 15.57
C ALA A 762 -27.90 20.84 15.47
N SER A 763 -29.03 20.19 15.19
CA SER A 763 -29.15 18.77 14.83
C SER A 763 -28.45 18.47 13.50
N ASP A 764 -28.26 17.18 13.18
CA ASP A 764 -27.67 16.78 11.90
C ASP A 764 -28.55 17.15 10.71
N ASP A 765 -29.87 17.13 10.87
CA ASP A 765 -30.79 17.51 9.80
C ASP A 765 -30.77 19.02 9.52
N GLU A 766 -30.64 19.84 10.55
CA GLU A 766 -30.43 21.29 10.38
C GLU A 766 -29.09 21.57 9.71
N ALA A 767 -28.03 20.88 10.14
CA ALA A 767 -26.71 21.02 9.53
C ALA A 767 -26.70 20.60 8.06
N ARG A 768 -27.32 19.46 7.71
CA ARG A 768 -27.48 19.02 6.31
C ARG A 768 -28.21 20.06 5.46
N LYS A 769 -29.28 20.68 5.97
CA LYS A 769 -30.02 21.74 5.25
C LYS A 769 -29.14 22.97 5.00
N VAL A 770 -28.39 23.41 6.01
CA VAL A 770 -27.50 24.58 5.91
C VAL A 770 -26.33 24.31 4.95
N PHE A 771 -25.80 23.09 4.93
CA PHE A 771 -24.67 22.71 4.09
C PHE A 771 -25.03 22.21 2.70
N ALA A 772 -26.29 21.84 2.42
CA ALA A 772 -26.72 21.37 1.10
C ALA A 772 -26.26 22.27 -0.08
N PRO A 773 -26.29 23.62 0.03
CA PRO A 773 -25.78 24.49 -1.03
C PRO A 773 -24.27 24.37 -1.31
N LEU A 774 -23.48 23.78 -0.41
CA LEU A 774 -22.03 23.59 -0.59
C LEU A 774 -21.70 22.35 -1.42
N VAL A 775 -22.64 21.41 -1.57
CA VAL A 775 -22.38 20.12 -2.25
C VAL A 775 -21.88 20.31 -3.68
N PRO A 776 -22.49 21.18 -4.53
CA PRO A 776 -21.97 21.42 -5.87
C PRO A 776 -20.55 21.98 -5.89
N ASP A 777 -20.21 22.89 -4.97
CA ASP A 777 -18.87 23.47 -4.87
C ASP A 777 -17.84 22.40 -4.44
N LEU A 778 -18.19 21.55 -3.47
CA LEU A 778 -17.37 20.43 -3.00
C LEU A 778 -17.12 19.40 -4.12
N LEU A 779 -18.16 19.03 -4.87
CA LEU A 779 -18.03 18.17 -6.04
C LEU A 779 -17.25 18.85 -7.18
N GLY A 780 -17.31 20.18 -7.28
CA GLY A 780 -16.58 20.99 -8.25
C GLY A 780 -15.06 20.85 -8.09
N VAL A 781 -14.58 20.93 -6.85
CA VAL A 781 -13.15 20.84 -6.51
C VAL A 781 -12.67 19.43 -6.14
N SER A 782 -13.48 18.39 -6.35
CA SER A 782 -13.06 17.02 -6.03
C SER A 782 -12.16 16.43 -7.13
N LYS A 783 -10.98 15.90 -6.77
CA LYS A 783 -10.08 15.16 -7.66
C LYS A 783 -10.69 13.85 -8.14
N CYS A 784 -11.41 13.14 -7.27
CA CYS A 784 -12.14 11.92 -7.63
C CYS A 784 -13.62 12.05 -7.27
N LYS A 785 -14.46 12.07 -8.31
CA LYS A 785 -15.92 12.20 -8.20
C LYS A 785 -16.67 10.87 -8.16
N ASP A 786 -15.93 9.76 -8.05
CA ASP A 786 -16.50 8.42 -8.04
C ASP A 786 -16.60 7.89 -6.61
N PHE A 787 -17.80 7.96 -6.04
CA PHE A 787 -18.05 7.61 -4.64
C PHE A 787 -18.42 6.14 -4.43
N VAL A 788 -18.82 5.44 -5.49
CA VAL A 788 -19.25 4.05 -5.38
C VAL A 788 -18.03 3.14 -5.44
N ILE A 789 -17.69 2.53 -4.31
CA ILE A 789 -16.38 1.88 -4.12
C ILE A 789 -16.35 0.42 -4.57
N ASN A 790 -17.52 -0.23 -4.65
CA ASN A 790 -17.68 -1.67 -4.89
C ASN A 790 -18.36 -1.95 -6.24
N LYS A 791 -18.29 -1.02 -7.20
CA LYS A 791 -18.80 -1.21 -8.56
C LYS A 791 -17.73 -1.78 -9.50
N GLY A 792 -18.17 -2.18 -10.69
CA GLY A 792 -17.31 -2.66 -11.77
C GLY A 792 -16.95 -4.13 -11.68
N HIS A 793 -16.08 -4.52 -12.62
CA HIS A 793 -15.63 -5.88 -12.91
C HIS A 793 -16.80 -6.83 -13.22
N TYR A 794 -17.52 -6.56 -14.31
CA TYR A 794 -18.74 -7.27 -14.70
C TYR A 794 -18.54 -8.44 -15.69
N PHE A 795 -17.30 -8.87 -15.92
CA PHE A 795 -17.02 -9.98 -16.84
C PHE A 795 -17.71 -11.27 -16.39
N GLY A 796 -18.34 -11.97 -17.33
CA GLY A 796 -19.10 -13.19 -17.06
C GLY A 796 -20.47 -12.96 -16.42
N THR A 797 -20.88 -11.70 -16.22
CA THR A 797 -22.19 -11.35 -15.67
C THR A 797 -23.05 -10.65 -16.71
N ASP A 798 -24.32 -10.52 -16.41
CA ASP A 798 -25.31 -9.81 -17.23
C ASP A 798 -25.29 -8.28 -17.00
N TYR A 799 -24.36 -7.77 -16.19
CA TYR A 799 -24.03 -6.36 -16.01
C TYR A 799 -22.94 -5.87 -16.98
N LEU A 800 -22.31 -6.77 -17.75
CA LEU A 800 -21.41 -6.37 -18.83
C LEU A 800 -22.23 -5.67 -19.93
N PRO A 801 -21.81 -4.50 -20.45
CA PRO A 801 -22.57 -3.82 -21.50
C PRO A 801 -22.77 -4.69 -22.74
N ALA A 802 -23.98 -4.65 -23.32
CA ALA A 802 -24.32 -5.44 -24.51
C ALA A 802 -23.40 -5.14 -25.72
N SER A 803 -22.82 -3.94 -25.78
CA SER A 803 -21.81 -3.56 -26.79
C SER A 803 -20.55 -4.42 -26.74
N GLU A 804 -20.26 -5.09 -25.63
CA GLU A 804 -19.13 -6.01 -25.54
C GLU A 804 -19.36 -7.32 -26.32
N GLY A 805 -20.62 -7.64 -26.65
CA GLY A 805 -20.98 -8.81 -27.46
C GLY A 805 -20.87 -10.15 -26.74
N GLU A 806 -20.83 -10.14 -25.39
CA GLU A 806 -20.70 -11.34 -24.59
C GLU A 806 -21.83 -11.42 -23.55
N PRO A 807 -22.79 -12.35 -23.69
CA PRO A 807 -23.85 -12.51 -22.72
C PRO A 807 -23.30 -13.03 -21.38
N GLY A 808 -24.04 -12.75 -20.30
CA GLY A 808 -23.74 -13.28 -18.98
C GLY A 808 -23.71 -14.82 -18.96
N LEU A 809 -22.84 -15.37 -18.12
CA LEU A 809 -22.69 -16.81 -17.97
C LEU A 809 -23.92 -17.43 -17.29
N SER A 810 -24.19 -18.69 -17.61
CA SER A 810 -25.17 -19.50 -16.87
C SER A 810 -24.69 -19.75 -15.43
N ASP A 811 -25.60 -20.04 -14.51
CA ASP A 811 -25.22 -20.37 -13.13
C ASP A 811 -24.34 -21.63 -13.06
N SER A 812 -24.55 -22.60 -13.95
CA SER A 812 -23.67 -23.78 -14.06
C SER A 812 -22.26 -23.41 -14.51
N ASP A 813 -22.12 -22.50 -15.48
CA ASP A 813 -20.81 -22.05 -15.96
C ASP A 813 -20.08 -21.21 -14.90
N LYS A 814 -20.82 -20.38 -14.15
CA LYS A 814 -20.26 -19.62 -13.02
C LYS A 814 -19.73 -20.55 -11.93
N LYS A 815 -20.49 -21.60 -11.57
CA LYS A 815 -20.04 -22.62 -10.60
C LYS A 815 -18.82 -23.39 -11.11
N ALA A 816 -18.81 -23.77 -12.38
CA ALA A 816 -17.66 -24.45 -12.97
C ALA A 816 -16.41 -23.56 -13.01
N LEU A 817 -16.57 -22.27 -13.34
CA LEU A 817 -15.49 -21.28 -13.25
C LEU A 817 -14.94 -21.18 -11.83
N ILE A 818 -15.80 -21.07 -10.82
CA ILE A 818 -15.39 -21.04 -9.41
C ILE A 818 -14.58 -22.28 -9.04
N ALA A 819 -15.04 -23.47 -9.44
CA ALA A 819 -14.31 -24.72 -9.19
C ALA A 819 -12.89 -24.68 -9.76
N PHE A 820 -12.70 -24.13 -10.96
CA PHE A 820 -11.36 -23.96 -11.54
C PHE A 820 -10.53 -22.89 -10.82
N LEU A 821 -11.13 -21.76 -10.43
CA LEU A 821 -10.44 -20.69 -9.70
C LEU A 821 -9.90 -21.15 -8.34
N LYS A 822 -10.55 -22.11 -7.68
CA LYS A 822 -10.06 -22.72 -6.43
C LYS A 822 -8.76 -23.53 -6.61
N THR A 823 -8.39 -23.87 -7.84
CA THR A 823 -7.23 -24.76 -8.09
C THR A 823 -5.88 -24.06 -8.01
N PHE A 824 -5.84 -22.72 -7.98
CA PHE A 824 -4.59 -21.95 -8.08
C PHE A 824 -4.48 -20.74 -7.16
#